data_AF-A0A3N5JXP1-F1
#
_entry.id   AF-A0A3N5JXP1-F1
#
_cell.length_a   1.000
_cell.length_b   1.000
_cell.length_c   1.000
_cell.angle_alpha   90.00
_cell.angle_beta   90.00
_cell.angle_gamma   90.00
#
_symmetry.space_group_name_H-M   'P 1'
#
loop_
_entity.id
_entity.type
_entity.pdbx_description
1 polymer ?
#
loop_
_entity_poly.entity_id
_entity_poly.type
_entity_poly.pdbx_seq_one_letter_code
_entity_poly.pdbx_strand_id
1 'polypeptide(L)'
;SSSKEEGSVITIEFELNRNVDEAANDVRDRVSRIRGNLPREIDDPIISKVDANAQAVVWLALSSQTHSGLELTDIADRVLKEKIQRLPGVGSVILGGERRYAMRVWLDPQRMAAHGLTTQDVEAAIRQENAEIPGGRIEGMGREFAVRTHGELDTPDEFAAITVAQKGNDVVHLHDIADVTVGPADERTAVRYNGHQAIGLGIVKQSKASTVDVAAAVRNNVPDLIRLLPEGMRLDIAYDSSTFITESINEVQQTLLIALCLVVLVVLAFLKSFRATAIPTLAIPVSIVGALTAAYFLGFTLNILTLLGLVLAIGLVVDDAIVVLENIFRHMELGKTRRKAAFDGSKEIAFAVVATTIALVAVFIPLAFLTGSVGRLFNEFGITVAVAVLISGFVALTLTPMLASKILRPLHGVSNNWAARSFDAFFEWLNTFYNRTLRFVLRHRIMAMSAAGLTIVLSLIIFRFLPNELVPTEDRSIGFGIVIAPEGATLAYTDSYMRQVEERLLRLPEHQGIFTATGVGFGGPGSVTNGFLFLALKPRSERNKSQQQIIQELFPQLISIPGVLAFVINPPSIGGSVNSSPVEYVLEGDNYDDLNKATETMMGEAAKLGYFINMNTDLHLNKPQLDVNIDRARAATLG
;
A
#
# COMPACT_ATOMS: atom_id res chain seq x y z
N SER A 1 -17.62 -6.19 -11.81
CA SER A 1 -18.21 -6.89 -10.65
C SER A 1 -17.71 -8.32 -10.64
N SER A 2 -17.72 -8.99 -9.49
CA SER A 2 -17.41 -10.41 -9.39
C SER A 2 -18.49 -11.09 -8.56
N SER A 3 -19.03 -12.19 -9.07
CA SER A 3 -20.04 -13.00 -8.38
C SER A 3 -19.54 -14.43 -8.25
N LYS A 4 -19.75 -15.02 -7.09
CA LYS A 4 -19.41 -16.40 -6.76
C LYS A 4 -20.58 -17.02 -6.00
N GLU A 5 -20.50 -18.32 -5.74
CA GLU A 5 -21.41 -18.98 -4.79
C GLU A 5 -21.40 -18.20 -3.47
N GLU A 6 -22.60 -17.99 -2.91
CA GLU A 6 -22.84 -17.37 -1.60
C GLU A 6 -22.38 -15.90 -1.46
N GLY A 7 -21.88 -15.24 -2.52
CA GLY A 7 -21.49 -13.83 -2.41
C GLY A 7 -21.27 -13.11 -3.74
N SER A 8 -21.53 -11.81 -3.74
CA SER A 8 -21.25 -10.92 -4.86
C SER A 8 -20.55 -9.65 -4.38
N VAL A 9 -19.59 -9.18 -5.16
CA VAL A 9 -18.86 -7.93 -4.93
C VAL A 9 -18.96 -7.06 -6.16
N ILE A 10 -19.41 -5.83 -5.95
CA ILE A 10 -19.53 -4.83 -7.00
C ILE A 10 -18.59 -3.68 -6.65
N THR A 11 -17.48 -3.59 -7.39
CA THR A 11 -16.60 -2.43 -7.35
C THR A 11 -17.15 -1.35 -8.26
N ILE A 12 -17.33 -0.15 -7.72
CA ILE A 12 -17.75 1.03 -8.47
C ILE A 12 -16.60 2.02 -8.45
N GLU A 13 -16.05 2.28 -9.63
CA GLU A 13 -14.98 3.26 -9.81
C GLU A 13 -15.57 4.61 -10.19
N PHE A 14 -15.08 5.66 -9.54
CA PHE A 14 -15.50 7.03 -9.77
C PHE A 14 -14.36 7.83 -10.38
N GLU A 15 -14.71 8.92 -11.09
CA GLU A 15 -13.73 9.92 -11.49
C GLU A 15 -13.00 10.49 -10.27
N LEU A 16 -11.72 10.83 -10.45
CA LEU A 16 -10.83 11.26 -9.35
C LEU A 16 -11.28 12.54 -8.62
N ASN A 17 -12.15 13.33 -9.24
CA ASN A 17 -12.70 14.58 -8.70
C ASN A 17 -13.96 14.37 -7.84
N ARG A 18 -14.57 13.17 -7.84
CA ARG A 18 -15.80 12.87 -7.11
C ARG A 18 -15.48 12.68 -5.63
N ASN A 19 -16.22 13.36 -4.76
CA ASN A 19 -16.14 13.13 -3.33
C ASN A 19 -16.64 11.71 -2.99
N VAL A 20 -15.81 10.91 -2.34
CA VAL A 20 -16.09 9.50 -2.02
C VAL A 20 -17.22 9.36 -0.99
N ASP A 21 -17.39 10.31 -0.07
CA ASP A 21 -18.47 10.28 0.91
C ASP A 21 -19.84 10.51 0.25
N GLU A 22 -19.92 11.48 -0.66
CA GLU A 22 -21.12 11.72 -1.45
C GLU A 22 -21.44 10.53 -2.36
N ALA A 23 -20.41 9.99 -3.04
CA ALA A 23 -20.57 8.82 -3.91
C ALA A 23 -21.06 7.59 -3.13
N ALA A 24 -20.51 7.33 -1.94
CA ALA A 24 -20.95 6.22 -1.09
C ALA A 24 -22.40 6.40 -0.60
N ASN A 25 -22.81 7.65 -0.33
CA ASN A 25 -24.20 7.95 0.03
C ASN A 25 -25.14 7.74 -1.16
N ASP A 26 -24.78 8.22 -2.36
CA ASP A 26 -25.58 7.98 -3.57
C ASP A 26 -25.75 6.48 -3.86
N VAL A 27 -24.68 5.69 -3.73
CA VAL A 27 -24.72 4.24 -3.90
C VAL A 27 -25.63 3.60 -2.84
N ARG A 28 -25.48 3.98 -1.57
CA ARG A 28 -26.34 3.48 -0.48
C ARG A 28 -27.81 3.80 -0.72
N ASP A 29 -28.11 5.01 -1.18
CA ASP A 29 -29.47 5.43 -1.51
C ASP A 29 -30.05 4.62 -2.67
N ARG A 30 -29.27 4.34 -3.71
CA ARG A 30 -29.71 3.54 -4.86
C ARG A 30 -29.91 2.08 -4.50
N VAL A 31 -29.00 1.49 -3.72
CA VAL A 31 -29.11 0.10 -3.22
C VAL A 31 -30.32 -0.04 -2.30
N SER A 32 -30.57 0.92 -1.43
CA SER A 32 -31.73 0.90 -0.51
C SER A 32 -33.07 0.89 -1.27
N ARG A 33 -33.16 1.59 -2.41
CA ARG A 33 -34.38 1.59 -3.25
C ARG A 33 -34.69 0.25 -3.89
N ILE A 34 -33.67 -0.55 -4.20
CA ILE A 34 -33.84 -1.86 -4.82
C ILE A 34 -33.85 -3.01 -3.80
N ARG A 35 -33.65 -2.72 -2.49
CA ARG A 35 -33.63 -3.75 -1.44
C ARG A 35 -34.89 -4.62 -1.45
N GLY A 36 -36.05 -4.03 -1.73
CA GLY A 36 -37.32 -4.75 -1.84
C GLY A 36 -37.44 -5.68 -3.07
N ASN A 37 -36.57 -5.52 -4.07
CA ASN A 37 -36.48 -6.41 -5.24
C ASN A 37 -35.45 -7.53 -5.05
N LEU A 38 -34.60 -7.45 -4.02
CA LEU A 38 -33.63 -8.48 -3.71
C LEU A 38 -34.32 -9.64 -2.97
N PRO A 39 -33.83 -10.89 -3.08
CA PRO A 39 -34.37 -12.02 -2.34
C PRO A 39 -34.39 -11.75 -0.83
N ARG A 40 -35.33 -12.38 -0.10
CA ARG A 40 -35.50 -12.12 1.34
C ARG A 40 -34.40 -12.76 2.18
N GLU A 41 -33.75 -13.77 1.63
CA GLU A 41 -32.74 -14.61 2.27
C GLU A 41 -31.34 -13.99 2.20
N ILE A 42 -31.13 -12.92 1.42
CA ILE A 42 -29.82 -12.26 1.40
C ILE A 42 -29.64 -11.37 2.62
N ASP A 43 -28.40 -11.32 3.11
CA ASP A 43 -27.97 -10.29 4.05
C ASP A 43 -28.08 -8.89 3.44
N ASP A 44 -28.22 -7.88 4.31
CA ASP A 44 -28.22 -6.50 3.85
C ASP A 44 -26.87 -6.15 3.18
N PRO A 45 -26.88 -5.62 1.94
CA PRO A 45 -25.64 -5.28 1.26
C PRO A 45 -24.81 -4.27 2.05
N ILE A 46 -23.53 -4.56 2.24
CA ILE A 46 -22.61 -3.68 2.96
C ILE A 46 -21.93 -2.75 1.95
N ILE A 47 -22.22 -1.44 2.05
CA ILE A 47 -21.54 -0.41 1.25
C ILE A 47 -20.33 0.10 2.02
N SER A 48 -19.14 -0.34 1.61
CA SER A 48 -17.87 0.12 2.14
C SER A 48 -17.16 1.07 1.16
N LYS A 49 -16.45 2.04 1.71
CA LYS A 49 -15.57 2.93 0.94
C LYS A 49 -14.22 2.23 0.79
N VAL A 50 -13.83 1.90 -0.43
CA VAL A 50 -12.50 1.38 -0.73
C VAL A 50 -11.60 2.56 -1.07
N ASP A 51 -10.91 3.10 -0.08
CA ASP A 51 -9.84 4.10 -0.30
C ASP A 51 -8.57 3.35 -0.70
N ALA A 52 -7.83 3.83 -1.71
CA ALA A 52 -6.51 3.31 -2.03
C ALA A 52 -5.54 3.39 -0.83
N ASN A 53 -5.81 4.28 0.14
CA ASN A 53 -5.09 4.43 1.40
C ASN A 53 -5.62 3.58 2.56
N ALA A 54 -6.70 2.81 2.39
CA ALA A 54 -7.27 1.95 3.43
C ALA A 54 -6.56 0.59 3.54
N GLN A 55 -5.32 0.48 3.06
CA GLN A 55 -4.49 -0.71 3.25
C GLN A 55 -4.00 -0.79 4.70
N ALA A 56 -3.90 -2.01 5.22
CA ALA A 56 -3.32 -2.24 6.53
C ALA A 56 -1.82 -1.86 6.51
N VAL A 57 -1.43 -0.95 7.40
CA VAL A 57 -0.06 -0.44 7.51
C VAL A 57 0.85 -1.31 8.36
N VAL A 58 0.26 -2.05 9.29
CA VAL A 58 0.91 -3.04 10.15
C VAL A 58 0.04 -4.28 10.18
N TRP A 59 0.66 -5.46 10.07
CA TRP A 59 0.01 -6.73 10.33
C TRP A 59 0.64 -7.37 11.56
N LEU A 60 -0.19 -7.68 12.55
CA LEU A 60 0.17 -8.55 13.65
C LEU A 60 -0.31 -9.97 13.34
N ALA A 61 0.44 -10.97 13.79
CA ALA A 61 0.05 -12.37 13.74
C ALA A 61 -0.13 -12.89 15.16
N LEU A 62 -1.37 -13.24 15.51
CA LEU A 62 -1.68 -13.96 16.73
C LEU A 62 -1.63 -15.46 16.41
N SER A 63 -0.66 -16.19 16.96
CA SER A 63 -0.46 -17.61 16.68
C SER A 63 -0.45 -18.46 17.95
N SER A 64 -0.81 -19.74 17.83
CA SER A 64 -0.67 -20.72 18.91
C SER A 64 -0.46 -22.13 18.36
N GLN A 65 0.15 -23.00 19.18
CA GLN A 65 0.30 -24.43 18.91
C GLN A 65 -0.75 -25.27 19.64
N THR A 66 -1.36 -24.73 20.70
CA THR A 66 -2.29 -25.46 21.58
C THR A 66 -3.73 -25.02 21.43
N HIS A 67 -3.97 -23.78 20.97
CA HIS A 67 -5.32 -23.22 20.83
C HIS A 67 -5.84 -23.39 19.41
N SER A 68 -7.16 -23.57 19.32
CA SER A 68 -7.91 -23.60 18.07
C SER A 68 -8.04 -22.21 17.45
N GLY A 69 -8.29 -22.15 16.14
CA GLY A 69 -8.57 -20.89 15.44
C GLY A 69 -9.79 -20.13 15.95
N LEU A 70 -10.74 -20.84 16.59
CA LEU A 70 -11.88 -20.23 17.27
C LEU A 70 -11.43 -19.44 18.50
N GLU A 71 -10.65 -20.06 19.38
CA GLU A 71 -10.11 -19.42 20.59
C GLU A 71 -9.17 -18.25 20.23
N LEU A 72 -8.36 -18.40 19.17
CA LEU A 72 -7.55 -17.30 18.65
C LEU A 72 -8.41 -16.14 18.14
N THR A 73 -9.53 -16.44 17.47
CA THR A 73 -10.45 -15.41 16.97
C THR A 73 -11.13 -14.67 18.12
N ASP A 74 -11.57 -15.36 19.17
CA ASP A 74 -12.22 -14.77 20.34
C ASP A 74 -11.30 -13.74 21.03
N ILE A 75 -10.05 -14.13 21.28
CA ILE A 75 -9.05 -13.23 21.87
C ILE A 75 -8.71 -12.08 20.91
N ALA A 76 -8.60 -12.36 19.60
CA ALA A 76 -8.31 -11.33 18.61
C ALA A 76 -9.43 -10.28 18.52
N ASP A 77 -10.69 -10.69 18.48
CA ASP A 77 -11.84 -9.80 18.30
C ASP A 77 -12.24 -9.08 19.59
N ARG A 78 -12.35 -9.79 20.71
CA ARG A 78 -12.86 -9.21 21.97
C ARG A 78 -11.81 -8.45 22.77
N VAL A 79 -10.53 -8.86 22.68
CA VAL A 79 -9.47 -8.29 23.51
C VAL A 79 -8.54 -7.40 22.69
N LEU A 80 -7.94 -7.96 21.63
CA LEU A 80 -6.89 -7.24 20.89
C LEU A 80 -7.47 -6.13 20.01
N LYS A 81 -8.47 -6.43 19.19
CA LYS A 81 -9.09 -5.47 18.26
C LYS A 81 -9.60 -4.23 18.96
N GLU A 82 -10.35 -4.38 20.05
CA GLU A 82 -10.85 -3.25 20.84
C GLU A 82 -9.71 -2.37 21.38
N LYS A 83 -8.62 -2.97 21.87
CA LYS A 83 -7.49 -2.21 22.41
C LYS A 83 -6.69 -1.51 21.32
N ILE A 84 -6.45 -2.19 20.20
CA ILE A 84 -5.71 -1.64 19.07
C ILE A 84 -6.50 -0.50 18.43
N GLN A 85 -7.83 -0.61 18.29
CA GLN A 85 -8.68 0.45 17.74
C GLN A 85 -8.69 1.73 18.59
N ARG A 86 -8.41 1.63 19.90
CA ARG A 86 -8.29 2.80 20.78
C ARG A 86 -6.94 3.52 20.66
N LEU A 87 -5.97 2.95 19.95
CA LEU A 87 -4.67 3.59 19.74
C LEU A 87 -4.81 4.81 18.81
N PRO A 88 -4.04 5.89 19.08
CA PRO A 88 -4.16 7.12 18.30
C PRO A 88 -3.81 6.88 16.82
N GLY A 89 -4.68 7.36 15.92
CA GLY A 89 -4.52 7.27 14.47
C GLY A 89 -4.92 5.92 13.85
N VAL A 90 -5.28 4.91 14.65
CA VAL A 90 -5.89 3.67 14.13
C VAL A 90 -7.33 3.94 13.71
N GLY A 91 -7.68 3.52 12.50
CA GLY A 91 -9.03 3.66 11.94
C GLY A 91 -9.86 2.40 12.14
N SER A 92 -9.32 1.27 11.71
CA SER A 92 -9.97 -0.04 11.85
C SER A 92 -8.94 -1.15 11.94
N VAL A 93 -9.36 -2.33 12.40
CA VAL A 93 -8.53 -3.54 12.45
C VAL A 93 -9.27 -4.63 11.70
N ILE A 94 -8.61 -5.20 10.69
CA ILE A 94 -9.11 -6.29 9.85
C ILE A 94 -8.65 -7.60 10.48
N LEU A 95 -9.56 -8.55 10.67
CA LEU A 95 -9.23 -9.90 11.12
C LEU A 95 -9.09 -10.82 9.90
N GLY A 96 -7.86 -11.26 9.64
CA GLY A 96 -7.55 -12.23 8.59
C GLY A 96 -7.67 -13.65 9.12
N GLY A 97 -8.54 -14.46 8.51
CA GLY A 97 -8.80 -15.85 8.93
C GLY A 97 -9.77 -15.99 10.10
N GLU A 98 -10.57 -14.95 10.37
CA GLU A 98 -11.58 -14.92 11.43
C GLU A 98 -12.50 -16.15 11.38
N ARG A 99 -12.66 -16.82 12.51
CA ARG A 99 -13.62 -17.91 12.70
C ARG A 99 -14.59 -17.53 13.83
N ARG A 100 -15.81 -17.16 13.47
CA ARG A 100 -16.85 -16.82 14.45
C ARG A 100 -17.46 -18.08 15.04
N TYR A 101 -17.70 -18.08 16.34
CA TYR A 101 -18.49 -19.13 16.97
C TYR A 101 -19.91 -19.15 16.40
N ALA A 102 -20.40 -20.34 16.11
CA ALA A 102 -21.76 -20.60 15.72
C ALA A 102 -22.25 -21.90 16.39
N MET A 103 -23.54 -21.92 16.74
CA MET A 103 -24.21 -23.15 17.11
C MET A 103 -24.45 -23.97 15.83
N ARG A 104 -23.78 -25.11 15.71
CA ARG A 104 -23.88 -26.01 14.56
C ARG A 104 -24.87 -27.12 14.88
N VAL A 105 -25.92 -27.21 14.07
CA VAL A 105 -26.92 -28.27 14.13
C VAL A 105 -26.72 -29.18 12.92
N TRP A 106 -26.09 -30.34 13.15
CA TRP A 106 -25.81 -31.32 12.11
C TRP A 106 -26.97 -32.31 11.99
N LEU A 107 -27.86 -32.04 11.04
CA LEU A 107 -29.05 -32.86 10.80
C LEU A 107 -28.68 -34.26 10.30
N ASP A 108 -29.30 -35.31 10.85
CA ASP A 108 -29.21 -36.69 10.36
C ASP A 108 -30.45 -37.01 9.49
N PRO A 109 -30.30 -37.10 8.16
CA PRO A 109 -31.43 -37.34 7.26
C PRO A 109 -32.17 -38.65 7.54
N GLN A 110 -31.49 -39.68 8.07
CA GLN A 110 -32.11 -40.97 8.36
C GLN A 110 -32.99 -40.89 9.60
N ARG A 111 -32.51 -40.23 10.67
CA ARG A 111 -33.30 -40.00 11.88
C ARG A 111 -34.48 -39.08 11.61
N MET A 112 -34.27 -38.01 10.86
CA MET A 112 -35.35 -37.11 10.43
C MET A 112 -36.44 -37.84 9.64
N ALA A 113 -36.06 -38.69 8.68
CA ALA A 113 -36.99 -39.48 7.90
C ALA A 113 -37.79 -40.48 8.76
N ALA A 114 -37.17 -41.09 9.78
CA ALA A 114 -37.84 -42.00 10.71
C ALA A 114 -38.96 -41.31 11.52
N HIS A 115 -38.80 -40.02 11.83
CA HIS A 115 -39.80 -39.21 12.52
C HIS A 115 -40.75 -38.46 11.56
N GLY A 116 -40.52 -38.56 10.25
CA GLY A 116 -41.28 -37.86 9.21
C GLY A 116 -41.14 -36.34 9.32
N LEU A 117 -39.94 -35.87 9.65
CA LEU A 117 -39.61 -34.45 9.83
C LEU A 117 -38.74 -33.95 8.66
N THR A 118 -38.92 -32.68 8.31
CA THR A 118 -38.17 -31.98 7.26
C THR A 118 -37.22 -30.94 7.87
N THR A 119 -36.31 -30.41 7.05
CA THR A 119 -35.41 -29.32 7.48
C THR A 119 -36.19 -28.06 7.86
N GLN A 120 -37.34 -27.82 7.21
CA GLN A 120 -38.21 -26.67 7.51
C GLN A 120 -38.84 -26.76 8.90
N ASP A 121 -39.21 -27.96 9.35
CA ASP A 121 -39.76 -28.17 10.70
C ASP A 121 -38.71 -27.82 11.77
N VAL A 122 -37.46 -28.21 11.54
CA VAL A 122 -36.34 -27.88 12.45
C VAL A 122 -36.06 -26.38 12.46
N GLU A 123 -36.01 -25.73 11.29
CA GLU A 123 -35.81 -24.29 11.20
C GLU A 123 -36.92 -23.51 11.91
N ALA A 124 -38.18 -23.93 11.75
CA ALA A 124 -39.32 -23.32 12.41
C ALA A 124 -39.25 -23.48 13.94
N ALA A 125 -38.92 -24.68 14.42
CA ALA A 125 -38.74 -24.96 15.84
C ALA A 125 -37.64 -24.10 16.47
N ILE A 126 -36.47 -24.00 15.83
CA ILE A 126 -35.37 -23.16 16.32
C ILE A 126 -35.79 -21.70 16.35
N ARG A 127 -36.44 -21.17 15.30
CA ARG A 127 -36.89 -19.76 15.29
C ARG A 127 -37.96 -19.45 16.33
N GLN A 128 -38.78 -20.43 16.69
CA GLN A 128 -39.86 -20.26 17.66
C GLN A 128 -39.34 -20.34 19.11
N GLU A 129 -38.43 -21.28 19.40
CA GLU A 129 -37.91 -21.51 20.75
C GLU A 129 -36.73 -20.60 21.11
N ASN A 130 -35.93 -20.17 20.13
CA ASN A 130 -34.81 -19.23 20.32
C ASN A 130 -35.22 -17.80 19.92
N ALA A 131 -36.10 -17.18 20.69
CA ALA A 131 -36.65 -15.85 20.41
C ALA A 131 -36.76 -14.99 21.67
N GLU A 132 -36.15 -13.80 21.66
CA GLU A 132 -36.35 -12.79 22.71
C GLU A 132 -37.62 -11.97 22.44
N ILE A 133 -38.73 -12.33 23.12
CA ILE A 133 -40.01 -11.63 22.98
C ILE A 133 -40.13 -10.55 24.08
N PRO A 134 -40.48 -9.29 23.77
CA PRO A 134 -40.63 -8.28 24.82
C PRO A 134 -41.85 -8.57 25.71
N GLY A 135 -41.61 -8.82 26.99
CA GLY A 135 -42.67 -9.15 27.98
C GLY A 135 -43.51 -7.95 28.46
N GLY A 136 -43.16 -6.74 28.06
CA GLY A 136 -43.86 -5.51 28.43
C GLY A 136 -43.61 -5.09 29.88
N ARG A 137 -44.67 -4.68 30.58
CA ARG A 137 -44.57 -4.17 31.96
C ARG A 137 -45.82 -4.50 32.77
N ILE A 138 -45.65 -4.60 34.08
CA ILE A 138 -46.72 -4.75 35.06
C ILE A 138 -46.78 -3.48 35.89
N GLU A 139 -47.91 -2.78 35.83
CA GLU A 139 -48.16 -1.55 36.59
C GLU A 139 -49.01 -1.85 37.83
N GLY A 140 -48.50 -1.49 39.01
CA GLY A 140 -49.24 -1.47 40.27
C GLY A 140 -49.52 -0.03 40.74
N MET A 141 -50.29 0.14 41.82
CA MET A 141 -50.74 1.48 42.27
C MET A 141 -49.63 2.45 42.73
N GLY A 142 -48.40 1.98 42.97
CA GLY A 142 -47.28 2.85 43.37
C GLY A 142 -45.92 2.50 42.77
N ARG A 143 -45.86 1.46 41.91
CA ARG A 143 -44.63 0.98 41.25
C ARG A 143 -44.97 0.28 39.94
N GLU A 144 -44.07 0.38 38.98
CA GLU A 144 -44.08 -0.31 37.70
C GLU A 144 -42.88 -1.27 37.66
N PHE A 145 -43.07 -2.47 37.14
CA PHE A 145 -42.04 -3.46 36.92
C PHE A 145 -41.93 -3.79 35.42
N ALA A 146 -40.74 -3.71 34.85
CA ALA A 146 -40.48 -4.20 33.50
C ALA A 146 -40.44 -5.74 33.52
N VAL A 147 -41.12 -6.38 32.56
CA VAL A 147 -41.11 -7.83 32.38
C VAL A 147 -40.16 -8.15 31.24
N ARG A 148 -39.03 -8.80 31.55
CA ARG A 148 -38.13 -9.41 30.56
C ARG A 148 -38.38 -10.90 30.52
N THR A 149 -38.54 -11.46 29.33
CA THR A 149 -38.47 -12.90 29.12
C THR A 149 -37.10 -13.24 28.55
N HIS A 150 -36.44 -14.23 29.13
CA HIS A 150 -35.20 -14.78 28.59
C HIS A 150 -35.59 -15.95 27.69
N GLY A 151 -35.62 -15.70 26.38
CA GLY A 151 -35.98 -16.70 25.37
C GLY A 151 -34.85 -17.05 24.41
N GLU A 152 -33.66 -16.50 24.61
CA GLU A 152 -32.46 -16.91 23.86
C GLU A 152 -31.84 -18.14 24.53
N LEU A 153 -31.35 -19.07 23.71
CA LEU A 153 -30.63 -20.26 24.16
C LEU A 153 -29.13 -20.02 23.98
N ASP A 154 -28.33 -20.38 24.97
CA ASP A 154 -26.89 -20.07 25.01
C ASP A 154 -26.02 -21.32 24.87
N THR A 155 -26.52 -22.48 25.30
CA THR A 155 -25.73 -23.72 25.38
C THR A 155 -26.14 -24.78 24.35
N PRO A 156 -25.22 -25.65 23.90
CA PRO A 156 -25.58 -26.76 23.01
C PRO A 156 -26.66 -27.67 23.59
N ASP A 157 -26.67 -27.86 24.91
CA ASP A 157 -27.64 -28.70 25.60
C ASP A 157 -29.05 -28.10 25.56
N GLU A 158 -29.17 -26.77 25.69
CA GLU A 158 -30.43 -26.04 25.53
C GLU A 158 -30.98 -26.16 24.10
N PHE A 159 -30.11 -25.98 23.10
CA PHE A 159 -30.50 -26.21 21.70
C PHE A 159 -30.88 -27.66 21.43
N ALA A 160 -30.14 -28.62 21.98
CA ALA A 160 -30.41 -30.05 21.87
C ALA A 160 -31.76 -30.45 22.50
N ALA A 161 -32.24 -29.70 23.49
CA ALA A 161 -33.52 -29.91 24.15
C ALA A 161 -34.72 -29.28 23.41
N ILE A 162 -34.50 -28.48 22.35
CA ILE A 162 -35.57 -27.89 21.54
C ILE A 162 -36.56 -28.96 21.10
N THR A 163 -37.84 -28.72 21.32
CA THR A 163 -38.90 -29.62 20.87
C THR A 163 -39.20 -29.30 19.40
N VAL A 164 -38.92 -30.25 18.51
CA VAL A 164 -39.12 -30.07 17.07
C VAL A 164 -40.52 -30.47 16.64
N ALA A 165 -41.04 -31.57 17.21
CA ALA A 165 -42.39 -32.02 16.95
C ALA A 165 -42.98 -32.79 18.13
N GLN A 166 -44.30 -32.72 18.26
CA GLN A 166 -45.05 -33.50 19.24
C GLN A 166 -46.24 -34.17 18.55
N LYS A 167 -46.29 -35.51 18.60
CA LYS A 167 -47.41 -36.32 18.09
C LYS A 167 -48.00 -37.16 19.24
N GLY A 168 -49.09 -36.68 19.83
CA GLY A 168 -49.68 -37.30 21.01
C GLY A 168 -48.75 -37.18 22.22
N ASN A 169 -48.29 -38.31 22.76
CA ASN A 169 -47.33 -38.36 23.87
C ASN A 169 -45.86 -38.46 23.42
N ASP A 170 -45.58 -38.70 22.14
CA ASP A 170 -44.20 -38.70 21.64
C ASP A 170 -43.75 -37.28 21.32
N VAL A 171 -42.72 -36.84 22.04
CA VAL A 171 -42.01 -35.57 21.85
C VAL A 171 -40.68 -35.91 21.18
N VAL A 172 -40.40 -35.27 20.05
CA VAL A 172 -39.12 -35.41 19.35
C VAL A 172 -38.31 -34.15 19.62
N HIS A 173 -37.16 -34.32 20.26
CA HIS A 173 -36.23 -33.25 20.53
C HIS A 173 -35.20 -33.12 19.41
N LEU A 174 -34.48 -31.99 19.38
CA LEU A 174 -33.47 -31.76 18.36
C LEU A 174 -32.34 -32.80 18.42
N HIS A 175 -31.93 -33.24 19.62
CA HIS A 175 -30.90 -34.27 19.77
C HIS A 175 -31.28 -35.65 19.20
N ASP A 176 -32.58 -35.93 19.06
CA ASP A 176 -33.04 -37.19 18.48
C ASP A 176 -32.74 -37.24 16.97
N ILE A 177 -32.62 -36.09 16.32
CA ILE A 177 -32.53 -35.96 14.86
C ILE A 177 -31.30 -35.19 14.37
N ALA A 178 -30.50 -34.60 15.26
CA ALA A 178 -29.34 -33.79 14.92
C ALA A 178 -28.27 -33.79 16.02
N ASP A 179 -27.00 -33.65 15.62
CA ASP A 179 -25.91 -33.42 16.56
C ASP A 179 -25.68 -31.91 16.72
N VAL A 180 -25.84 -31.40 17.94
CA VAL A 180 -25.68 -29.98 18.26
C VAL A 180 -24.32 -29.73 18.89
N THR A 181 -23.51 -28.89 18.27
CA THR A 181 -22.13 -28.60 18.72
C THR A 181 -21.77 -27.14 18.52
N VAL A 182 -20.86 -26.61 19.33
CA VAL A 182 -20.25 -25.30 19.07
C VAL A 182 -19.11 -25.49 18.06
N GLY A 183 -19.15 -24.74 16.96
CA GLY A 183 -18.13 -24.79 15.92
C GLY A 183 -17.94 -23.43 15.24
N PRO A 184 -17.06 -23.35 14.24
CA PRO A 184 -16.94 -22.16 13.42
C PRO A 184 -18.14 -22.01 12.48
N ALA A 185 -18.58 -20.77 12.27
CA ALA A 185 -19.60 -20.42 11.29
C ALA A 185 -19.18 -20.84 9.87
N ASP A 186 -17.89 -20.64 9.55
CA ASP A 186 -17.27 -20.99 8.29
C ASP A 186 -15.95 -21.75 8.53
N GLU A 187 -15.82 -22.93 7.91
CA GLU A 187 -14.63 -23.77 7.93
C GLU A 187 -13.76 -23.62 6.68
N ARG A 188 -14.14 -22.75 5.74
CA ARG A 188 -13.54 -22.64 4.40
C ARG A 188 -12.28 -21.77 4.36
N THR A 189 -11.69 -21.45 5.51
CA THR A 189 -10.46 -20.66 5.62
C THR A 189 -9.41 -21.35 6.47
N ALA A 190 -8.14 -21.20 6.10
CA ALA A 190 -7.00 -21.65 6.90
C ALA A 190 -5.91 -20.58 6.88
N VAL A 191 -5.43 -20.16 8.05
CA VAL A 191 -4.39 -19.13 8.18
C VAL A 191 -3.29 -19.63 9.11
N ARG A 192 -2.03 -19.39 8.71
CA ARG A 192 -0.85 -19.70 9.50
C ARG A 192 0.16 -18.57 9.51
N TYR A 193 0.95 -18.56 10.57
CA TYR A 193 2.15 -17.77 10.69
C TYR A 193 3.30 -18.69 11.10
N ASN A 194 4.35 -18.74 10.29
CA ASN A 194 5.54 -19.59 10.49
C ASN A 194 5.19 -21.07 10.80
N GLY A 195 4.25 -21.66 10.08
CA GLY A 195 3.83 -23.06 10.24
C GLY A 195 2.81 -23.30 11.34
N HIS A 196 2.44 -22.30 12.14
CA HIS A 196 1.50 -22.42 13.24
C HIS A 196 0.16 -21.75 12.92
N GLN A 197 -0.94 -22.29 13.45
CA GLN A 197 -2.26 -21.70 13.26
C GLN A 197 -2.29 -20.26 13.79
N ALA A 198 -2.84 -19.34 12.99
CA ALA A 198 -2.79 -17.93 13.31
C ALA A 198 -4.05 -17.17 12.86
N ILE A 199 -4.25 -16.00 13.46
CA ILE A 199 -5.17 -14.96 13.01
C ILE A 199 -4.35 -13.69 12.72
N GLY A 200 -4.55 -13.11 11.54
CA GLY A 200 -3.92 -11.85 11.17
C GLY A 200 -4.73 -10.66 11.71
N LEU A 201 -4.08 -9.68 12.33
CA LEU A 201 -4.69 -8.40 12.68
C LEU A 201 -4.07 -7.31 11.82
N GLY A 202 -4.78 -6.87 10.79
CA GLY A 202 -4.37 -5.81 9.87
C GLY A 202 -4.83 -4.45 10.38
N ILE A 203 -3.89 -3.60 10.81
CA ILE A 203 -4.17 -2.26 11.32
C ILE A 203 -4.26 -1.28 10.16
N VAL A 204 -5.44 -0.71 9.93
CA VAL A 204 -5.68 0.34 8.94
C VAL A 204 -5.62 1.70 9.64
N LYS A 205 -4.81 2.61 9.11
CA LYS A 205 -4.69 3.98 9.64
C LYS A 205 -5.89 4.84 9.25
N GLN A 206 -6.17 5.87 10.03
CA GLN A 206 -7.08 6.94 9.61
C GLN A 206 -6.48 7.72 8.42
N SER A 207 -7.31 8.26 7.52
CA SER A 207 -6.85 8.84 6.24
C SER A 207 -5.72 9.89 6.40
N LYS A 208 -5.77 10.73 7.44
CA LYS A 208 -4.77 11.77 7.73
C LYS A 208 -3.71 11.38 8.76
N ALA A 209 -3.80 10.18 9.33
CA ALA A 209 -2.81 9.72 10.30
C ALA A 209 -1.49 9.35 9.60
N SER A 210 -0.38 9.59 10.29
CA SER A 210 0.96 9.19 9.89
C SER A 210 1.13 7.69 10.04
N THR A 211 1.62 7.03 8.98
CA THR A 211 1.92 5.59 8.99
C THR A 211 2.97 5.24 10.06
N VAL A 212 4.00 6.08 10.19
CA VAL A 212 5.10 5.86 11.14
C VAL A 212 4.61 6.00 12.58
N ASP A 213 3.78 7.00 12.86
CA ASP A 213 3.27 7.23 14.22
C ASP A 213 2.30 6.13 14.67
N VAL A 214 1.42 5.68 13.77
CA VAL A 214 0.50 4.56 14.03
C VAL A 214 1.28 3.27 14.28
N ALA A 215 2.26 2.97 13.44
CA ALA A 215 3.09 1.78 13.62
C ALA A 215 3.90 1.83 14.92
N ALA A 216 4.46 2.99 15.28
CA ALA A 216 5.15 3.20 16.54
C ALA A 216 4.20 3.01 17.73
N ALA A 217 2.97 3.55 17.67
CA ALA A 217 1.95 3.37 18.70
C ALA A 217 1.59 1.89 18.89
N VAL A 218 1.39 1.14 17.80
CA VAL A 218 1.12 -0.30 17.85
C VAL A 218 2.33 -1.03 18.45
N ARG A 219 3.54 -0.84 17.90
CA ARG A 219 4.78 -1.50 18.34
C ARG A 219 5.06 -1.29 19.83
N ASN A 220 4.87 -0.06 20.33
CA ASN A 220 5.08 0.27 21.74
C ASN A 220 4.05 -0.38 22.67
N ASN A 221 2.84 -0.67 22.17
CA ASN A 221 1.78 -1.33 22.94
C ASN A 221 1.78 -2.87 22.79
N VAL A 222 2.50 -3.45 21.81
CA VAL A 222 2.61 -4.91 21.64
C VAL A 222 3.00 -5.63 22.94
N PRO A 223 3.99 -5.17 23.74
CA PRO A 223 4.32 -5.82 25.01
C PRO A 223 3.14 -5.86 26.00
N ASP A 224 2.33 -4.81 26.05
CA ASP A 224 1.15 -4.75 26.92
C ASP A 224 0.00 -5.60 26.37
N LEU A 225 -0.12 -5.73 25.05
CA LEU A 225 -1.05 -6.66 24.41
C LEU A 225 -0.68 -8.11 24.70
N ILE A 226 0.61 -8.46 24.65
CA ILE A 226 1.11 -9.80 24.97
C ILE A 226 0.75 -10.21 26.41
N ARG A 227 0.77 -9.28 27.36
CA ARG A 227 0.40 -9.57 28.77
C ARG A 227 -1.07 -9.95 28.97
N LEU A 228 -1.93 -9.67 28.00
CA LEU A 228 -3.36 -10.01 28.05
C LEU A 228 -3.65 -11.37 27.43
N LEU A 229 -2.66 -11.98 26.79
CA LEU A 229 -2.83 -13.25 26.10
C LEU A 229 -2.80 -14.41 27.09
N PRO A 230 -3.68 -15.41 26.91
CA PRO A 230 -3.56 -16.70 27.58
C PRO A 230 -2.20 -17.36 27.32
N GLU A 231 -1.78 -18.25 28.23
CA GLU A 231 -0.55 -19.02 28.07
C GLU A 231 -0.55 -19.80 26.74
N GLY A 232 0.57 -19.81 26.01
CA GLY A 232 0.69 -20.55 24.75
C GLY A 232 0.20 -19.80 23.50
N MET A 233 -0.35 -18.59 23.64
CA MET A 233 -0.55 -17.66 22.53
C MET A 233 0.65 -16.73 22.35
N ARG A 234 0.99 -16.40 21.10
CA ARG A 234 2.07 -15.47 20.75
C ARG A 234 1.56 -14.42 19.79
N LEU A 235 2.03 -13.19 19.97
CA LEU A 235 1.70 -12.06 19.10
C LEU A 235 2.98 -11.49 18.52
N ASP A 236 3.13 -11.63 17.21
CA ASP A 236 4.30 -11.17 16.46
C ASP A 236 3.91 -10.07 15.47
N ILE A 237 4.85 -9.18 15.13
CA ILE A 237 4.67 -8.23 14.03
C ILE A 237 5.06 -8.95 12.73
N ALA A 238 4.06 -9.33 11.94
CA ALA A 238 4.26 -10.05 10.68
C ALA A 238 4.70 -9.11 9.55
N TYR A 239 4.19 -7.86 9.54
CA TYR A 239 4.59 -6.84 8.57
C TYR A 239 4.45 -5.44 9.16
N ASP A 240 5.39 -4.56 8.83
CA ASP A 240 5.38 -3.15 9.24
C ASP A 240 5.92 -2.27 8.11
N SER A 241 5.00 -1.54 7.46
CA SER A 241 5.36 -0.60 6.38
C SER A 241 6.19 0.60 6.87
N SER A 242 6.14 0.93 8.16
CA SER A 242 6.88 2.07 8.72
C SER A 242 8.39 1.85 8.73
N THR A 243 8.86 0.60 8.76
CA THR A 243 10.29 0.27 8.76
C THR A 243 10.94 0.79 7.48
N PHE A 244 10.38 0.44 6.32
CA PHE A 244 10.83 0.94 5.02
C PHE A 244 10.76 2.47 4.95
N ILE A 245 9.62 3.07 5.35
CA ILE A 245 9.43 4.52 5.31
C ILE A 245 10.48 5.25 6.18
N THR A 246 10.74 4.75 7.38
CA THR A 246 11.69 5.35 8.33
C THR A 246 13.13 5.23 7.81
N GLU A 247 13.49 4.07 7.26
CA GLU A 247 14.79 3.85 6.63
C GLU A 247 14.99 4.78 5.43
N SER A 248 13.99 4.90 4.53
CA SER A 248 14.04 5.83 3.40
C SER A 248 14.16 7.30 3.83
N ILE A 249 13.43 7.72 4.87
CA ILE A 249 13.55 9.09 5.42
C ILE A 249 14.96 9.32 5.96
N ASN A 250 15.51 8.36 6.73
CA ASN A 250 16.85 8.47 7.28
C ASN A 250 17.92 8.52 6.18
N GLU A 251 17.79 7.70 5.14
CA GLU A 251 18.70 7.69 3.98
C GLU A 251 18.64 9.03 3.23
N VAL A 252 17.44 9.58 3.00
CA VAL A 252 17.30 10.90 2.39
C VAL A 252 17.92 11.98 3.27
N GLN A 253 17.70 11.97 4.58
CA GLN A 253 18.30 12.94 5.50
C GLN A 253 19.84 12.88 5.46
N GLN A 254 20.41 11.67 5.47
CA GLN A 254 21.86 11.48 5.32
C GLN A 254 22.35 11.98 3.97
N THR A 255 21.64 11.67 2.89
CA THR A 255 21.97 12.13 1.53
C THR A 255 21.91 13.65 1.42
N LEU A 256 20.90 14.28 2.03
CA LEU A 256 20.76 15.74 2.10
C LEU A 256 21.96 16.37 2.82
N LEU A 257 22.39 15.78 3.94
CA LEU A 257 23.56 16.24 4.69
C LEU A 257 24.85 16.06 3.90
N ILE A 258 25.04 14.91 3.24
CA ILE A 258 26.21 14.63 2.39
C ILE A 258 26.24 15.62 1.22
N ALA A 259 25.11 15.82 0.53
CA ALA A 259 25.01 16.77 -0.58
C ALA A 259 25.33 18.19 -0.13
N LEU A 260 24.78 18.64 1.00
CA LEU A 260 25.10 19.95 1.59
C LEU A 260 26.60 20.06 1.91
N CYS A 261 27.19 19.06 2.56
CA CYS A 261 28.62 19.02 2.86
C CYS A 261 29.48 19.09 1.59
N LEU A 262 29.14 18.33 0.55
CA LEU A 262 29.85 18.34 -0.73
C LEU A 262 29.77 19.71 -1.42
N VAL A 263 28.58 20.32 -1.44
CA VAL A 263 28.41 21.69 -1.95
C VAL A 263 29.29 22.67 -1.20
N VAL A 264 29.28 22.61 0.14
CA VAL A 264 30.10 23.48 0.99
C VAL A 264 31.59 23.28 0.71
N LEU A 265 32.05 22.03 0.56
CA LEU A 265 33.43 21.72 0.24
C LEU A 265 33.84 22.26 -1.14
N VAL A 266 32.99 22.09 -2.16
CA VAL A 266 33.24 22.62 -3.51
C VAL A 266 33.31 24.15 -3.46
N VAL A 267 32.32 24.81 -2.86
CA VAL A 267 32.31 26.29 -2.71
C VAL A 267 33.52 26.78 -1.93
N LEU A 268 33.93 26.08 -0.88
CA LEU A 268 35.15 26.40 -0.13
C LEU A 268 36.41 26.24 -0.97
N ALA A 269 36.49 25.21 -1.82
CA ALA A 269 37.62 24.99 -2.72
C ALA A 269 37.74 26.12 -3.76
N PHE A 270 36.62 26.62 -4.30
CA PHE A 270 36.60 27.73 -5.26
C PHE A 270 36.88 29.09 -4.59
N LEU A 271 36.15 29.43 -3.53
CA LEU A 271 36.24 30.75 -2.89
C LEU A 271 37.41 30.90 -1.92
N LYS A 272 38.04 29.77 -1.51
CA LYS A 272 39.15 29.69 -0.54
C LYS A 272 38.91 30.48 0.76
N SER A 273 37.64 30.69 1.13
CA SER A 273 37.22 31.58 2.21
C SER A 273 36.02 31.01 2.94
N PHE A 274 36.23 30.53 4.16
CA PHE A 274 35.17 30.04 5.05
C PHE A 274 34.03 31.04 5.23
N ARG A 275 34.34 32.34 5.23
CA ARG A 275 33.35 33.41 5.36
C ARG A 275 32.46 33.56 4.13
N ALA A 276 33.04 33.40 2.94
CA ALA A 276 32.29 33.45 1.70
C ALA A 276 31.43 32.18 1.56
N THR A 277 32.00 31.01 1.86
CA THR A 277 31.29 29.73 1.85
C THR A 277 30.11 29.68 2.81
N ALA A 278 30.20 30.30 3.99
CA ALA A 278 29.12 30.34 4.97
C ALA A 278 27.82 30.98 4.44
N ILE A 279 27.89 31.79 3.38
CA ILE A 279 26.72 32.47 2.81
C ILE A 279 25.81 31.45 2.09
N PRO A 280 26.28 30.68 1.07
CA PRO A 280 25.52 29.57 0.49
C PRO A 280 25.13 28.52 1.54
N THR A 281 26.01 28.19 2.49
CA THR A 281 25.71 27.22 3.56
C THR A 281 24.46 27.61 4.38
N LEU A 282 24.21 28.91 4.57
CA LEU A 282 23.02 29.41 5.27
C LEU A 282 21.83 29.61 4.33
N ALA A 283 22.07 30.00 3.08
CA ALA A 283 21.00 30.23 2.10
C ALA A 283 20.25 28.93 1.74
N ILE A 284 20.95 27.80 1.65
CA ILE A 284 20.36 26.51 1.25
C ILE A 284 19.33 26.02 2.28
N PRO A 285 19.65 25.86 3.59
CA PRO A 285 18.67 25.41 4.58
C PRO A 285 17.49 26.37 4.71
N VAL A 286 17.72 27.69 4.63
CA VAL A 286 16.64 28.69 4.68
C VAL A 286 15.66 28.50 3.52
N SER A 287 16.16 28.21 2.32
CA SER A 287 15.32 27.97 1.14
C SER A 287 14.52 26.66 1.27
N ILE A 288 15.15 25.60 1.77
CA ILE A 288 14.48 24.30 2.02
C ILE A 288 13.39 24.45 3.10
N VAL A 289 13.68 25.12 4.22
CA VAL A 289 12.68 25.36 5.28
C VAL A 289 11.53 26.21 4.74
N GLY A 290 11.81 27.21 3.90
CA GLY A 290 10.78 27.98 3.22
C GLY A 290 9.89 27.09 2.33
N ALA A 291 10.50 26.19 1.54
CA ALA A 291 9.78 25.27 0.67
C ALA A 291 8.88 24.31 1.47
N LEU A 292 9.40 23.76 2.56
CA LEU A 292 8.64 22.92 3.50
C LEU A 292 7.47 23.66 4.13
N THR A 293 7.67 24.93 4.50
CA THR A 293 6.61 25.78 5.07
C THR A 293 5.50 26.01 4.05
N ALA A 294 5.86 26.31 2.80
CA ALA A 294 4.88 26.49 1.74
C ALA A 294 4.14 25.18 1.41
N ALA A 295 4.85 24.04 1.37
CA ALA A 295 4.24 22.72 1.19
C ALA A 295 3.22 22.40 2.30
N TYR A 296 3.53 22.75 3.55
CA TYR A 296 2.60 22.60 4.68
C TYR A 296 1.29 23.38 4.48
N PHE A 297 1.37 24.65 4.04
CA PHE A 297 0.17 25.45 3.76
C PHE A 297 -0.61 24.98 2.53
N LEU A 298 0.04 24.30 1.58
CA LEU A 298 -0.60 23.65 0.44
C LEU A 298 -1.22 22.29 0.79
N GLY A 299 -1.03 21.80 2.02
CA GLY A 299 -1.57 20.52 2.49
C GLY A 299 -0.81 19.29 1.95
N PHE A 300 0.41 19.48 1.45
CA PHE A 300 1.23 18.36 0.96
C PHE A 300 1.82 17.55 2.10
N THR A 301 2.04 16.26 1.82
CA THR A 301 2.67 15.34 2.77
C THR A 301 4.17 15.21 2.51
N LEU A 302 4.93 14.90 3.56
CA LEU A 302 6.31 14.45 3.38
C LEU A 302 6.30 12.98 2.95
N ASN A 303 6.76 12.75 1.72
CA ASN A 303 6.86 11.43 1.11
C ASN A 303 8.11 11.38 0.21
N ILE A 304 8.34 10.22 -0.40
CA ILE A 304 9.54 9.96 -1.19
C ILE A 304 9.67 10.96 -2.36
N LEU A 305 8.56 11.37 -2.99
CA LEU A 305 8.58 12.28 -4.14
C LEU A 305 8.84 13.73 -3.73
N THR A 306 8.20 14.21 -2.66
CA THR A 306 8.49 15.55 -2.14
C THR A 306 9.92 15.65 -1.62
N LEU A 307 10.42 14.60 -0.96
CA LEU A 307 11.82 14.48 -0.54
C LEU A 307 12.81 14.49 -1.72
N LEU A 308 12.54 13.73 -2.78
CA LEU A 308 13.33 13.75 -4.01
C LEU A 308 13.35 15.15 -4.64
N GLY A 309 12.19 15.83 -4.65
CA GLY A 309 12.08 17.21 -5.10
C GLY A 309 12.96 18.16 -4.30
N LEU A 310 13.03 18.01 -2.97
CA LEU A 310 13.89 18.82 -2.11
C LEU A 310 15.38 18.54 -2.36
N VAL A 311 15.77 17.28 -2.58
CA VAL A 311 17.15 16.91 -2.92
C VAL A 311 17.57 17.52 -4.26
N LEU A 312 16.71 17.43 -5.28
CA LEU A 312 16.95 18.07 -6.58
C LEU A 312 17.04 19.61 -6.45
N ALA A 313 16.15 20.18 -5.62
CA ALA A 313 16.13 21.61 -5.37
C ALA A 313 17.43 22.12 -4.76
N ILE A 314 18.19 21.33 -3.99
CA ILE A 314 19.50 21.78 -3.49
C ILE A 314 20.41 22.24 -4.63
N GLY A 315 20.55 21.45 -5.70
CA GLY A 315 21.41 21.81 -6.82
C GLY A 315 20.99 23.13 -7.47
N LEU A 316 19.68 23.32 -7.63
CA LEU A 316 19.10 24.54 -8.21
C LEU A 316 19.25 25.75 -7.27
N VAL A 317 19.02 25.55 -5.97
CA VAL A 317 19.07 26.59 -4.93
C VAL A 317 20.49 27.11 -4.71
N VAL A 318 21.46 26.22 -4.83
CA VAL A 318 22.87 26.52 -4.66
C VAL A 318 23.37 27.44 -5.76
N ASP A 319 22.95 27.21 -7.00
CA ASP A 319 23.41 27.97 -8.17
C ASP A 319 23.05 29.46 -8.03
N ASP A 320 21.80 29.78 -7.69
CA ASP A 320 21.34 31.16 -7.49
C ASP A 320 22.18 31.91 -6.42
N ALA A 321 22.45 31.24 -5.29
CA ALA A 321 23.25 31.83 -4.22
C ALA A 321 24.73 32.00 -4.60
N ILE A 322 25.30 31.04 -5.34
CA ILE A 322 26.70 31.09 -5.80
C ILE A 322 26.87 32.20 -6.83
N VAL A 323 26.01 32.27 -7.86
CA VAL A 323 26.16 33.25 -8.95
C VAL A 323 26.11 34.68 -8.40
N VAL A 324 25.20 34.96 -7.46
CA VAL A 324 25.15 36.27 -6.80
C VAL A 324 26.39 36.52 -5.97
N LEU A 325 26.82 35.54 -5.16
CA LEU A 325 28.01 35.68 -4.30
C LEU A 325 29.29 35.91 -5.10
N GLU A 326 29.51 35.12 -6.16
CA GLU A 326 30.67 35.19 -7.05
C GLU A 326 30.77 36.58 -7.69
N ASN A 327 29.64 37.14 -8.12
CA ASN A 327 29.68 38.47 -8.71
C ASN A 327 29.94 39.58 -7.70
N ILE A 328 29.36 39.47 -6.49
CA ILE A 328 29.70 40.39 -5.39
C ILE A 328 31.21 40.29 -5.10
N PHE A 329 31.75 39.08 -5.09
CA PHE A 329 33.17 38.82 -4.88
C PHE A 329 34.02 39.47 -5.98
N ARG A 330 33.68 39.26 -7.25
CA ARG A 330 34.31 39.93 -8.41
C ARG A 330 34.33 41.45 -8.27
N HIS A 331 33.21 42.06 -7.84
CA HIS A 331 33.14 43.51 -7.60
C HIS A 331 34.03 43.98 -6.44
N MET A 332 34.27 43.15 -5.44
CA MET A 332 35.25 43.45 -4.38
C MET A 332 36.69 43.34 -4.87
N GLU A 333 37.00 42.39 -5.76
CA GLU A 333 38.32 42.28 -6.40
C GLU A 333 38.63 43.49 -7.28
N LEU A 334 37.61 44.10 -7.88
CA LEU A 334 37.69 45.40 -8.56
C LEU A 334 37.90 46.60 -7.59
N GLY A 335 38.09 46.36 -6.30
CA GLY A 335 38.43 47.37 -5.29
C GLY A 335 37.24 48.06 -4.62
N LYS A 336 35.99 47.61 -4.84
CA LYS A 336 34.81 48.22 -4.21
C LYS A 336 34.68 47.83 -2.72
N THR A 337 34.10 48.72 -1.92
CA THR A 337 33.75 48.42 -0.53
C THR A 337 32.64 47.36 -0.47
N ARG A 338 32.60 46.54 0.60
CA ARG A 338 31.66 45.40 0.74
C ARG A 338 30.21 45.75 0.45
N ARG A 339 29.71 46.88 0.99
CA ARG A 339 28.34 47.35 0.74
C ARG A 339 28.11 47.73 -0.71
N LYS A 340 29.08 48.41 -1.33
CA LYS A 340 28.97 48.84 -2.73
C LYS A 340 29.10 47.66 -3.68
N ALA A 341 30.01 46.72 -3.40
CA ALA A 341 30.16 45.48 -4.14
C ALA A 341 28.91 44.59 -4.04
N ALA A 342 28.30 44.48 -2.85
CA ALA A 342 27.04 43.76 -2.67
C ALA A 342 25.92 44.39 -3.49
N PHE A 343 25.77 45.72 -3.45
CA PHE A 343 24.75 46.42 -4.21
C PHE A 343 24.95 46.32 -5.73
N ASP A 344 26.15 46.67 -6.22
CA ASP A 344 26.47 46.68 -7.65
C ASP A 344 26.46 45.26 -8.23
N GLY A 345 27.02 44.29 -7.51
CA GLY A 345 27.09 42.90 -7.94
C GLY A 345 25.73 42.22 -8.00
N SER A 346 24.87 42.44 -7.01
CA SER A 346 23.50 41.93 -7.05
C SER A 346 22.66 42.63 -8.11
N LYS A 347 22.81 43.95 -8.30
CA LYS A 347 22.07 44.71 -9.32
C LYS A 347 22.40 44.23 -10.74
N GLU A 348 23.66 43.87 -11.01
CA GLU A 348 24.08 43.38 -12.32
C GLU A 348 23.45 42.04 -12.69
N ILE A 349 23.30 41.11 -11.73
CA ILE A 349 22.80 39.75 -11.98
C ILE A 349 21.32 39.60 -11.65
N ALA A 350 20.69 40.55 -10.96
CA ALA A 350 19.28 40.45 -10.55
C ALA A 350 18.33 40.00 -11.68
N PHE A 351 18.50 40.56 -12.88
CA PHE A 351 17.69 40.14 -14.05
C PHE A 351 17.96 38.69 -14.46
N ALA A 352 19.23 38.27 -14.48
CA ALA A 352 19.61 36.91 -14.84
C ALA A 352 19.06 35.88 -13.84
N VAL A 353 19.19 36.14 -12.52
CA VAL A 353 18.62 35.26 -11.48
C VAL A 353 17.10 35.15 -11.65
N VAL A 354 16.38 36.27 -11.75
CA VAL A 354 14.92 36.23 -11.92
C VAL A 354 14.52 35.48 -13.19
N ALA A 355 15.24 35.69 -14.29
CA ALA A 355 14.97 35.01 -15.55
C ALA A 355 15.19 33.49 -15.46
N THR A 356 16.29 33.04 -14.83
CA THR A 356 16.55 31.60 -14.63
C THR A 356 15.56 30.97 -13.67
N THR A 357 15.21 31.65 -12.57
CA THR A 357 14.17 31.20 -11.64
C THR A 357 12.83 31.01 -12.37
N ILE A 358 12.38 32.00 -13.15
CA ILE A 358 11.11 31.89 -13.90
C ILE A 358 11.19 30.77 -14.95
N ALA A 359 12.31 30.62 -15.64
CA ALA A 359 12.49 29.55 -16.62
C ALA A 359 12.39 28.16 -15.98
N LEU A 360 13.03 27.93 -14.84
CA LEU A 360 12.93 26.67 -14.09
C LEU A 360 11.49 26.43 -13.61
N VAL A 361 10.83 27.46 -13.09
CA VAL A 361 9.42 27.38 -12.69
C VAL A 361 8.54 27.00 -13.88
N ALA A 362 8.78 27.57 -15.07
CA ALA A 362 8.06 27.22 -16.30
C ALA A 362 8.32 25.78 -16.79
N VAL A 363 9.46 25.17 -16.42
CA VAL A 363 9.76 23.76 -16.71
C VAL A 363 9.03 22.83 -15.74
N PHE A 364 8.96 23.16 -14.44
CA PHE A 364 8.39 22.27 -13.42
C PHE A 364 6.88 22.43 -13.20
N ILE A 365 6.31 23.63 -13.39
CA ILE A 365 4.86 23.86 -13.23
C ILE A 365 4.01 22.94 -14.13
N PRO A 366 4.35 22.69 -15.41
CA PRO A 366 3.59 21.77 -16.26
C PRO A 366 3.40 20.36 -15.66
N LEU A 367 4.36 19.89 -14.87
CA LEU A 367 4.26 18.59 -14.20
C LEU A 367 3.09 18.53 -13.20
N ALA A 368 2.70 19.68 -12.64
CA ALA A 368 1.56 19.77 -11.73
C ALA A 368 0.21 19.58 -12.41
N PHE A 369 0.15 19.71 -13.74
CA PHE A 369 -1.07 19.54 -14.54
C PHE A 369 -1.20 18.16 -15.17
N LEU A 370 -0.26 17.24 -14.89
CA LEU A 370 -0.40 15.85 -15.29
C LEU A 370 -1.67 15.26 -14.65
N THR A 371 -2.41 14.45 -15.41
CA THR A 371 -3.67 13.82 -14.98
C THR A 371 -3.47 12.38 -14.52
N GLY A 372 -4.48 11.79 -13.87
CA GLY A 372 -4.45 10.41 -13.41
C GLY A 372 -3.61 10.19 -12.15
N SER A 373 -3.31 8.92 -11.85
CA SER A 373 -2.52 8.55 -10.66
C SER A 373 -1.10 9.09 -10.72
N VAL A 374 -0.47 9.08 -11.90
CA VAL A 374 0.84 9.69 -12.15
C VAL A 374 0.80 11.20 -11.87
N GLY A 375 -0.27 11.87 -12.31
CA GLY A 375 -0.49 13.28 -12.06
C GLY A 375 -0.45 13.68 -10.58
N ARG A 376 -1.17 12.95 -9.72
CA ARG A 376 -1.18 13.22 -8.27
C ARG A 376 0.21 13.10 -7.63
N LEU A 377 0.99 12.12 -8.07
CA LEU A 377 2.34 11.88 -7.58
C LEU A 377 3.30 12.99 -7.99
N PHE A 378 3.27 13.38 -9.26
CA PHE A 378 4.15 14.43 -9.80
C PHE A 378 3.67 15.85 -9.48
N ASN A 379 2.42 16.03 -9.04
CA ASN A 379 1.90 17.31 -8.61
C ASN A 379 2.66 17.84 -7.39
N GLU A 380 2.75 17.03 -6.34
CA GLU A 380 3.49 17.42 -5.13
C GLU A 380 4.98 17.64 -5.43
N PHE A 381 5.59 16.78 -6.27
CA PHE A 381 6.98 16.94 -6.71
C PHE A 381 7.21 18.27 -7.46
N GLY A 382 6.44 18.53 -8.52
CA GLY A 382 6.63 19.68 -9.39
C GLY A 382 6.40 21.00 -8.67
N ILE A 383 5.36 21.08 -7.84
CA ILE A 383 5.06 22.27 -7.05
C ILE A 383 6.13 22.48 -5.97
N THR A 384 6.58 21.43 -5.29
CA THR A 384 7.64 21.54 -4.27
C THR A 384 8.94 22.10 -4.87
N VAL A 385 9.37 21.60 -6.04
CA VAL A 385 10.56 22.11 -6.73
C VAL A 385 10.36 23.56 -7.19
N ALA A 386 9.22 23.88 -7.81
CA ALA A 386 8.93 25.23 -8.29
C ALA A 386 8.95 26.25 -7.15
N VAL A 387 8.32 25.92 -6.01
CA VAL A 387 8.30 26.76 -4.82
C VAL A 387 9.70 26.88 -4.20
N ALA A 388 10.47 25.79 -4.12
CA ALA A 388 11.82 25.83 -3.60
C ALA A 388 12.74 26.75 -4.43
N VAL A 389 12.62 26.71 -5.76
CA VAL A 389 13.37 27.58 -6.68
C VAL A 389 12.94 29.05 -6.54
N LEU A 390 11.63 29.33 -6.43
CA LEU A 390 11.15 30.70 -6.19
C LEU A 390 11.67 31.28 -4.88
N ILE A 391 11.63 30.49 -3.81
CA ILE A 391 12.15 30.90 -2.50
C ILE A 391 13.67 31.07 -2.58
N SER A 392 14.39 30.21 -3.30
CA SER A 392 15.82 30.37 -3.51
C SER A 392 16.17 31.66 -4.22
N GLY A 393 15.52 31.99 -5.34
CA GLY A 393 15.75 33.24 -6.06
C GLY A 393 15.48 34.45 -5.17
N PHE A 394 14.44 34.39 -4.33
CA PHE A 394 14.17 35.42 -3.31
C PHE A 394 15.31 35.51 -2.29
N VAL A 395 15.77 34.39 -1.72
CA VAL A 395 16.88 34.33 -0.76
C VAL A 395 18.19 34.83 -1.39
N ALA A 396 18.47 34.47 -2.65
CA ALA A 396 19.66 34.86 -3.40
C ALA A 396 19.73 36.37 -3.67
N LEU A 397 18.59 37.05 -3.84
CA LEU A 397 18.54 38.49 -4.06
C LEU A 397 18.36 39.31 -2.79
N THR A 398 18.06 38.68 -1.65
CA THR A 398 17.80 39.38 -0.38
C THR A 398 18.80 39.02 0.71
N LEU A 399 18.84 37.76 1.12
CA LEU A 399 19.68 37.26 2.21
C LEU A 399 21.15 37.22 1.80
N THR A 400 21.46 36.69 0.62
CA THR A 400 22.84 36.56 0.12
C THR A 400 23.58 37.91 0.04
N PRO A 401 23.02 38.98 -0.54
CA PRO A 401 23.70 40.28 -0.60
C PRO A 401 23.82 40.93 0.78
N MET A 402 22.83 40.75 1.65
CA MET A 402 22.86 41.25 3.02
C MET A 402 24.00 40.59 3.81
N LEU A 403 24.09 39.27 3.79
CA LEU A 403 25.16 38.51 4.44
C LEU A 403 26.53 38.86 3.83
N ALA A 404 26.62 38.95 2.51
CA ALA A 404 27.84 39.36 1.82
C ALA A 404 28.32 40.74 2.28
N SER A 405 27.43 41.72 2.37
CA SER A 405 27.80 43.08 2.80
C SER A 405 28.41 43.16 4.21
N LYS A 406 28.05 42.21 5.10
CA LYS A 406 28.52 42.16 6.50
C LYS A 406 29.71 41.22 6.70
N ILE A 407 29.67 40.04 6.11
CA ILE A 407 30.55 38.91 6.46
C ILE A 407 31.77 38.83 5.54
N LEU A 408 31.64 39.14 4.23
CA LEU A 408 32.77 39.09 3.31
C LEU A 408 33.86 40.06 3.74
N ARG A 409 35.12 39.66 3.61
CA ARG A 409 36.27 40.55 3.76
C ARG A 409 37.00 40.65 2.42
N PRO A 410 37.52 41.83 2.06
CA PRO A 410 38.37 41.92 0.89
C PRO A 410 39.64 41.10 1.14
N LEU A 411 39.95 40.17 0.24
CA LEU A 411 41.18 39.38 0.26
C LEU A 411 42.35 40.27 -0.20
N HIS A 412 42.80 41.18 0.66
CA HIS A 412 44.10 41.82 0.48
C HIS A 412 45.17 40.91 1.05
N GLY A 413 45.98 40.32 0.18
CA GLY A 413 47.10 39.45 0.55
C GLY A 413 46.80 37.98 0.30
N VAL A 414 47.27 37.50 -0.85
CA VAL A 414 47.30 36.09 -1.23
C VAL A 414 47.93 35.29 -0.09
N SER A 415 47.19 34.35 0.48
CA SER A 415 47.75 33.37 1.43
C SER A 415 48.92 32.67 0.72
N ASN A 416 50.12 32.82 1.29
CA ASN A 416 51.39 32.38 0.71
C ASN A 416 51.60 30.85 0.80
N ASN A 417 50.51 30.07 0.78
CA ASN A 417 50.53 28.63 0.96
C ASN A 417 50.70 27.91 -0.38
N TRP A 418 51.60 26.93 -0.42
CA TRP A 418 51.95 26.17 -1.62
C TRP A 418 50.71 25.56 -2.32
N ALA A 419 49.76 25.03 -1.54
CA ALA A 419 48.52 24.47 -2.05
C ALA A 419 47.64 25.49 -2.80
N ALA A 420 47.59 26.75 -2.33
CA ALA A 420 46.81 27.79 -2.99
C ALA A 420 47.40 28.16 -4.36
N ARG A 421 48.74 28.25 -4.46
CA ARG A 421 49.46 28.57 -5.70
C ARG A 421 49.35 27.46 -6.75
N SER A 422 49.47 26.20 -6.34
CA SER A 422 49.27 25.07 -7.27
C SER A 422 47.86 25.04 -7.84
N PHE A 423 46.86 25.39 -7.01
CA PHE A 423 45.46 25.48 -7.43
C PHE A 423 45.25 26.64 -8.42
N ASP A 424 45.83 27.81 -8.15
CA ASP A 424 45.76 28.97 -9.07
C ASP A 424 46.43 28.66 -10.42
N ALA A 425 47.61 28.05 -10.41
CA ALA A 425 48.31 27.64 -11.64
C ALA A 425 47.51 26.62 -12.47
N PHE A 426 46.83 25.68 -11.80
CA PHE A 426 45.93 24.74 -12.48
C PHE A 426 44.75 25.45 -13.15
N PHE A 427 44.12 26.41 -12.46
CA PHE A 427 43.01 27.19 -13.01
C PHE A 427 43.43 28.11 -14.15
N GLU A 428 44.60 28.73 -14.07
CA GLU A 428 45.16 29.52 -15.18
C GLU A 428 45.43 28.65 -16.41
N TRP A 429 45.99 27.45 -16.21
CA TRP A 429 46.17 26.48 -17.28
C TRP A 429 44.82 26.07 -17.89
N LEU A 430 43.82 25.75 -17.05
CA LEU A 430 42.49 25.36 -17.49
C LEU A 430 41.79 26.47 -18.28
N ASN A 431 41.88 27.72 -17.83
CA ASN A 431 41.37 28.89 -18.54
C ASN A 431 42.08 29.11 -19.87
N THR A 432 43.40 28.93 -19.92
CA THR A 432 44.16 29.07 -21.16
C THR A 432 43.80 27.97 -22.16
N PHE A 433 43.62 26.73 -21.67
CA PHE A 433 43.17 25.59 -22.45
C PHE A 433 41.73 25.77 -22.97
N TYR A 434 40.81 26.21 -22.11
CA TYR A 434 39.43 26.54 -22.47
C TYR A 434 39.40 27.66 -23.53
N ASN A 435 40.15 28.73 -23.34
CA ASN A 435 40.23 29.82 -24.34
C ASN A 435 40.78 29.35 -25.69
N ARG A 436 41.79 28.47 -25.69
CA ARG A 436 42.36 27.92 -26.93
C ARG A 436 41.37 27.02 -27.66
N THR A 437 40.68 26.15 -26.94
CA THR A 437 39.67 25.25 -27.50
C THR A 437 38.43 26.01 -27.96
N LEU A 438 37.95 26.98 -27.20
CA LEU A 438 36.83 27.83 -27.58
C LEU A 438 37.11 28.60 -28.88
N ARG A 439 38.30 29.20 -29.03
CA ARG A 439 38.70 29.86 -30.28
C ARG A 439 38.74 28.88 -31.46
N PHE A 440 39.19 27.65 -31.24
CA PHE A 440 39.18 26.60 -32.26
C PHE A 440 37.75 26.24 -32.69
N VAL A 441 36.85 26.04 -31.72
CA VAL A 441 35.43 25.72 -31.96
C VAL A 441 34.72 26.86 -32.70
N LEU A 442 34.90 28.10 -32.25
CA LEU A 442 34.32 29.28 -32.89
C LEU A 442 34.83 29.48 -34.33
N ARG A 443 36.09 29.13 -34.61
CA ARG A 443 36.66 29.17 -35.97
C ARG A 443 36.07 28.07 -36.87
N HIS A 444 35.66 26.94 -36.31
CA HIS A 444 35.05 25.81 -37.02
C HIS A 444 33.55 25.69 -36.70
N ARG A 445 32.81 26.80 -36.76
CA ARG A 445 31.39 26.87 -36.38
C ARG A 445 30.49 25.82 -37.07
N ILE A 446 30.76 25.47 -38.33
CA ILE A 446 29.95 24.49 -39.06
C ILE A 446 30.15 23.09 -38.46
N MET A 447 31.40 22.74 -38.12
CA MET A 447 31.72 21.47 -37.47
C MET A 447 31.11 21.38 -36.07
N ALA A 448 31.12 22.48 -35.33
CA ALA A 448 30.46 22.57 -34.02
C ALA A 448 28.93 22.39 -34.14
N MET A 449 28.31 23.05 -35.13
CA MET A 449 26.88 22.91 -35.39
C MET A 449 26.51 21.50 -35.88
N SER A 450 27.34 20.88 -36.73
CA SER A 450 27.12 19.50 -37.17
C SER A 450 27.29 18.52 -36.03
N ALA A 451 28.26 18.73 -35.15
CA ALA A 451 28.43 17.92 -33.95
C ALA A 451 27.21 18.04 -33.03
N ALA A 452 26.73 19.27 -32.77
CA ALA A 452 25.52 19.49 -31.98
C ALA A 452 24.29 18.82 -32.62
N GLY A 453 24.11 18.96 -33.95
CA GLY A 453 23.04 18.28 -34.69
C GLY A 453 23.15 16.76 -34.59
N LEU A 454 24.36 16.21 -34.72
CA LEU A 454 24.62 14.78 -34.55
C LEU A 454 24.29 14.32 -33.12
N THR A 455 24.64 15.09 -32.09
CA THR A 455 24.30 14.77 -30.70
C THR A 455 22.79 14.78 -30.48
N ILE A 456 22.04 15.70 -31.08
CA ILE A 456 20.57 15.72 -31.03
C ILE A 456 20.01 14.47 -31.72
N VAL A 457 20.47 14.13 -32.92
CA VAL A 457 20.02 12.94 -33.65
C VAL A 457 20.32 11.67 -32.85
N LEU A 458 21.53 11.56 -32.30
CA LEU A 458 21.92 10.42 -31.47
C LEU A 458 21.06 10.33 -30.21
N SER A 459 20.75 11.46 -29.58
CA SER A 459 19.87 11.51 -28.40
C SER A 459 18.45 11.05 -28.73
N LEU A 460 17.90 11.44 -29.89
CA LEU A 460 16.59 10.99 -30.37
C LEU A 460 16.57 9.48 -30.68
N ILE A 461 17.67 8.95 -31.22
CA ILE A 461 17.84 7.51 -31.46
C ILE A 461 17.84 6.77 -30.12
N ILE A 462 18.69 7.20 -29.17
CA ILE A 462 18.78 6.58 -27.85
C ILE A 462 17.44 6.65 -27.11
N PHE A 463 16.74 7.78 -27.18
CA PHE A 463 15.43 7.97 -26.54
C PHE A 463 14.39 6.94 -27.04
N ARG A 464 14.47 6.51 -28.31
CA ARG A 464 13.55 5.51 -28.86
C ARG A 464 13.86 4.08 -28.39
N PHE A 465 15.08 3.80 -27.95
CA PHE A 465 15.49 2.50 -27.43
C PHE A 465 15.47 2.41 -25.91
N LEU A 466 15.25 3.52 -25.20
CA LEU A 466 15.18 3.53 -23.75
C LEU A 466 13.86 2.90 -23.28
N PRO A 467 13.88 1.84 -22.45
CA PRO A 467 12.68 1.31 -21.83
C PRO A 467 12.03 2.37 -20.94
N ASN A 468 10.70 2.44 -20.97
CA ASN A 468 9.93 3.35 -20.12
C ASN A 468 9.38 2.57 -18.92
N GLU A 469 9.77 2.98 -17.72
CA GLU A 469 9.21 2.48 -16.46
C GLU A 469 8.79 3.68 -15.60
N LEU A 470 7.63 3.57 -14.94
CA LEU A 470 7.12 4.68 -14.11
C LEU A 470 7.94 4.86 -12.83
N VAL A 471 8.19 3.76 -12.12
CA VAL A 471 8.98 3.71 -10.88
C VAL A 471 9.70 2.36 -10.85
N PRO A 472 11.01 2.32 -10.53
CA PRO A 472 11.72 1.07 -10.37
C PRO A 472 11.14 0.27 -9.19
N THR A 473 11.24 -1.06 -9.25
CA THR A 473 10.89 -1.89 -8.09
C THR A 473 11.90 -1.66 -6.97
N GLU A 474 11.40 -1.36 -5.78
CA GLU A 474 12.22 -1.15 -4.59
C GLU A 474 12.25 -2.40 -3.72
N ASP A 475 13.33 -2.55 -2.97
CA ASP A 475 13.44 -3.59 -1.98
C ASP A 475 12.73 -3.15 -0.68
N ARG A 476 11.56 -3.75 -0.42
CA ARG A 476 10.71 -3.44 0.74
C ARG A 476 10.76 -4.52 1.80
N SER A 477 11.69 -5.47 1.65
CA SER A 477 11.80 -6.67 2.47
C SER A 477 10.47 -7.44 2.60
N ILE A 478 9.64 -7.44 1.54
CA ILE A 478 8.39 -8.20 1.48
C ILE A 478 8.14 -8.75 0.07
N GLY A 479 7.79 -10.04 0.00
CA GLY A 479 7.28 -10.69 -1.20
C GLY A 479 5.82 -11.07 -1.03
N PHE A 480 5.03 -10.94 -2.10
CA PHE A 480 3.65 -11.42 -2.12
C PHE A 480 3.56 -12.68 -2.96
N GLY A 481 3.13 -13.79 -2.38
CA GLY A 481 2.94 -15.02 -3.12
C GLY A 481 1.47 -15.37 -3.32
N ILE A 482 1.24 -16.02 -4.45
CA ILE A 482 -0.06 -16.44 -4.94
C ILE A 482 0.02 -17.94 -5.17
N VAL A 483 -0.99 -18.66 -4.69
CA VAL A 483 -1.18 -20.10 -4.88
C VAL A 483 -2.57 -20.33 -5.45
N ILE A 484 -2.65 -20.89 -6.64
CA ILE A 484 -3.92 -21.17 -7.33
C ILE A 484 -4.03 -22.68 -7.53
N ALA A 485 -5.04 -23.29 -6.93
CA ALA A 485 -5.40 -24.69 -7.13
C ALA A 485 -6.46 -24.83 -8.25
N PRO A 486 -6.61 -26.02 -8.84
CA PRO A 486 -7.63 -26.29 -9.84
C PRO A 486 -9.04 -26.06 -9.31
N GLU A 487 -9.96 -25.71 -10.21
CA GLU A 487 -11.38 -25.61 -9.89
C GLU A 487 -11.94 -26.94 -9.38
N GLY A 488 -12.79 -26.87 -8.35
CA GLY A 488 -13.30 -28.03 -7.62
C GLY A 488 -12.38 -28.57 -6.51
N ALA A 489 -11.18 -28.01 -6.32
CA ALA A 489 -10.32 -28.36 -5.19
C ALA A 489 -10.96 -27.99 -3.85
N THR A 490 -10.74 -28.84 -2.83
CA THR A 490 -11.20 -28.60 -1.46
C THR A 490 -10.20 -27.73 -0.68
N LEU A 491 -10.64 -27.14 0.44
CA LEU A 491 -9.72 -26.43 1.33
C LEU A 491 -8.56 -27.31 1.76
N ALA A 492 -8.82 -28.57 2.11
CA ALA A 492 -7.80 -29.53 2.52
C ALA A 492 -6.77 -29.79 1.41
N TYR A 493 -7.21 -29.85 0.15
CA TYR A 493 -6.32 -29.97 -1.00
C TYR A 493 -5.38 -28.76 -1.07
N THR A 494 -5.93 -27.55 -1.16
CA THR A 494 -5.14 -26.33 -1.28
C THR A 494 -4.22 -26.10 -0.07
N ASP A 495 -4.71 -26.36 1.15
CA ASP A 495 -3.94 -26.26 2.39
C ASP A 495 -2.73 -27.20 2.41
N SER A 496 -2.88 -28.42 1.89
CA SER A 496 -1.78 -29.39 1.83
C SER A 496 -0.63 -28.90 0.93
N TYR A 497 -0.94 -28.24 -0.19
CA TYR A 497 0.05 -27.63 -1.06
C TYR A 497 0.60 -26.33 -0.48
N MET A 498 -0.23 -25.56 0.23
CA MET A 498 0.21 -24.36 0.93
C MET A 498 1.29 -24.68 1.97
N ARG A 499 1.16 -25.80 2.70
CA ARG A 499 2.20 -26.28 3.62
C ARG A 499 3.51 -26.63 2.90
N GLN A 500 3.44 -27.25 1.71
CA GLN A 500 4.65 -27.53 0.93
C GLN A 500 5.34 -26.26 0.41
N VAL A 501 4.58 -25.20 0.13
CA VAL A 501 5.12 -23.88 -0.18
C VAL A 501 5.79 -23.29 1.06
N GLU A 502 5.09 -23.30 2.19
CA GLU A 502 5.58 -22.80 3.48
C GLU A 502 6.88 -23.50 3.93
N GLU A 503 6.96 -24.82 3.82
CA GLU A 503 8.17 -25.60 4.15
C GLU A 503 9.38 -25.19 3.31
N ARG A 504 9.19 -24.83 2.04
CA ARG A 504 10.28 -24.32 1.18
C ARG A 504 10.70 -22.93 1.62
N LEU A 505 9.74 -22.06 1.95
CA LEU A 505 10.01 -20.69 2.37
C LEU A 505 10.68 -20.63 3.76
N LEU A 506 10.29 -21.50 4.70
CA LEU A 506 10.89 -21.59 6.03
C LEU A 506 12.36 -22.02 6.01
N ARG A 507 12.82 -22.68 4.93
CA ARG A 507 14.23 -23.05 4.74
C ARG A 507 15.12 -21.90 4.28
N LEU A 508 14.54 -20.76 3.88
CA LEU A 508 15.32 -19.62 3.40
C LEU A 508 16.01 -18.92 4.58
N PRO A 509 17.34 -18.77 4.62
CA PRO A 509 17.98 -18.07 5.74
C PRO A 509 17.61 -16.58 5.82
N GLU A 510 17.12 -15.98 4.73
CA GLU A 510 16.72 -14.58 4.64
C GLU A 510 15.28 -14.30 5.11
N HIS A 511 14.47 -15.32 5.44
CA HIS A 511 13.10 -15.09 5.94
C HIS A 511 13.11 -14.50 7.36
N GLN A 512 12.14 -13.62 7.64
CA GLN A 512 11.84 -13.10 8.96
C GLN A 512 10.48 -13.61 9.45
N GLY A 513 9.50 -13.69 8.56
CA GLY A 513 8.16 -14.18 8.88
C GLY A 513 7.40 -14.59 7.62
N ILE A 514 6.59 -15.63 7.72
CA ILE A 514 5.78 -16.14 6.63
C ILE A 514 4.35 -16.20 7.12
N PHE A 515 3.49 -15.38 6.52
CA PHE A 515 2.06 -15.44 6.74
C PHE A 515 1.41 -16.13 5.55
N THR A 516 0.65 -17.19 5.79
CA THR A 516 -0.08 -17.92 4.74
C THR A 516 -1.57 -17.90 5.03
N ALA A 517 -2.37 -17.73 3.99
CA ALA A 517 -3.82 -17.71 4.08
C ALA A 517 -4.42 -18.46 2.88
N THR A 518 -5.28 -19.43 3.14
CA THR A 518 -6.00 -20.21 2.14
C THR A 518 -7.49 -19.99 2.34
N GLY A 519 -8.23 -19.81 1.24
CA GLY A 519 -9.67 -19.58 1.33
C GLY A 519 -10.08 -18.19 1.78
N VAL A 520 -9.15 -17.28 2.10
CA VAL A 520 -9.46 -15.94 2.60
C VAL A 520 -9.75 -14.99 1.42
N GLY A 521 -10.86 -14.25 1.51
CA GLY A 521 -11.20 -13.19 0.56
C GLY A 521 -10.79 -11.81 1.07
N PHE A 522 -10.21 -10.98 0.20
CA PHE A 522 -9.90 -9.57 0.49
C PHE A 522 -11.06 -8.68 0.01
N GLY A 523 -12.08 -8.49 0.85
CA GLY A 523 -13.24 -7.64 0.54
C GLY A 523 -14.36 -8.34 -0.26
N GLY A 524 -14.38 -9.67 -0.29
CA GLY A 524 -15.37 -10.50 -0.99
C GLY A 524 -15.39 -11.94 -0.50
N PRO A 525 -16.27 -12.81 -1.05
CA PRO A 525 -16.31 -14.22 -0.70
C PRO A 525 -14.97 -14.88 -1.06
N GLY A 526 -14.39 -15.56 -0.08
CA GLY A 526 -13.13 -16.28 -0.23
C GLY A 526 -13.26 -17.50 -1.15
N SER A 527 -12.16 -17.88 -1.82
CA SER A 527 -12.14 -19.10 -2.64
C SER A 527 -11.18 -20.11 -2.04
N VAL A 528 -11.68 -21.31 -1.72
CA VAL A 528 -10.88 -22.43 -1.21
C VAL A 528 -9.80 -22.89 -2.18
N THR A 529 -9.94 -22.57 -3.47
CA THR A 529 -8.95 -22.84 -4.51
C THR A 529 -7.77 -21.86 -4.48
N ASN A 530 -7.91 -20.71 -3.81
CA ASN A 530 -6.90 -19.68 -3.77
C ASN A 530 -6.21 -19.61 -2.40
N GLY A 531 -4.90 -19.44 -2.45
CA GLY A 531 -4.05 -19.14 -1.32
C GLY A 531 -3.19 -17.91 -1.61
N PHE A 532 -2.91 -17.14 -0.58
CA PHE A 532 -2.01 -16.01 -0.60
C PHE A 532 -0.97 -16.17 0.49
N LEU A 533 0.22 -15.63 0.28
CA LEU A 533 1.24 -15.54 1.31
C LEU A 533 1.93 -14.18 1.30
N PHE A 534 2.33 -13.75 2.49
CA PHE A 534 3.25 -12.64 2.68
C PHE A 534 4.56 -13.21 3.22
N LEU A 535 5.63 -13.04 2.43
CA LEU A 535 6.99 -13.40 2.82
C LEU A 535 7.69 -12.13 3.31
N ALA A 536 7.74 -11.94 4.63
CA ALA A 536 8.56 -10.90 5.23
C ALA A 536 10.02 -11.39 5.24
N LEU A 537 10.90 -10.61 4.62
CA LEU A 537 12.34 -10.85 4.58
C LEU A 537 13.01 -10.06 5.70
N LYS A 538 14.19 -10.52 6.12
CA LYS A 538 15.05 -9.75 7.03
C LYS A 538 15.42 -8.39 6.43
N PRO A 539 15.71 -7.37 7.27
CA PRO A 539 16.15 -6.06 6.82
C PRO A 539 17.32 -6.15 5.83
N ARG A 540 17.40 -5.20 4.90
CA ARG A 540 18.40 -5.22 3.81
C ARG A 540 19.85 -5.31 4.32
N SER A 541 20.13 -4.77 5.50
CA SER A 541 21.44 -4.80 6.17
C SER A 541 21.89 -6.18 6.64
N GLU A 542 20.95 -7.11 6.86
CA GLU A 542 21.23 -8.46 7.39
C GLU A 542 21.34 -9.52 6.30
N ARG A 543 21.17 -9.13 5.03
CA ARG A 543 21.17 -10.06 3.89
C ARG A 543 22.04 -9.54 2.75
N ASN A 544 22.65 -10.49 2.03
CA ASN A 544 23.49 -10.17 0.88
C ASN A 544 22.67 -9.99 -0.41
N LYS A 545 21.64 -10.82 -0.59
CA LYS A 545 20.77 -10.83 -1.77
C LYS A 545 19.69 -9.75 -1.67
N SER A 546 19.36 -9.13 -2.81
CA SER A 546 18.18 -8.24 -2.90
C SER A 546 16.88 -9.04 -2.90
N GLN A 547 15.76 -8.41 -2.55
CA GLN A 547 14.43 -9.01 -2.59
C GLN A 547 14.12 -9.56 -3.99
N GLN A 548 14.46 -8.80 -5.03
CA GLN A 548 14.27 -9.19 -6.42
C GLN A 548 15.04 -10.47 -6.76
N GLN A 549 16.29 -10.59 -6.30
CA GLN A 549 17.10 -11.79 -6.49
C GLN A 549 16.51 -13.00 -5.77
N ILE A 550 16.06 -12.82 -4.52
CA ILE A 550 15.43 -13.88 -3.73
C ILE A 550 14.14 -14.37 -4.40
N ILE A 551 13.28 -13.45 -4.84
CA ILE A 551 12.02 -13.79 -5.51
C ILE A 551 12.28 -14.50 -6.85
N GLN A 552 13.27 -14.04 -7.62
CA GLN A 552 13.66 -14.69 -8.88
C GLN A 552 14.20 -16.12 -8.66
N GLU A 553 14.93 -16.35 -7.58
CA GLU A 553 15.43 -17.69 -7.18
C GLU A 553 14.31 -18.61 -6.69
N LEU A 554 13.28 -18.04 -6.05
CA LEU A 554 12.09 -18.77 -5.58
C LEU A 554 11.16 -19.16 -6.71
N PHE A 555 11.07 -18.36 -7.77
CA PHE A 555 10.15 -18.59 -8.88
C PHE A 555 10.20 -20.03 -9.45
N PRO A 556 11.36 -20.59 -9.88
CA PRO A 556 11.43 -21.98 -10.37
C PRO A 556 11.14 -23.02 -9.29
N GLN A 557 11.41 -22.73 -8.02
CA GLN A 557 11.20 -23.67 -6.90
C GLN A 557 9.72 -23.81 -6.52
N LEU A 558 8.94 -22.74 -6.68
CA LEU A 558 7.52 -22.72 -6.36
C LEU A 558 6.65 -23.15 -7.55
N ILE A 559 6.99 -22.72 -8.77
CA ILE A 559 6.23 -23.09 -9.97
C ILE A 559 6.37 -24.58 -10.32
N SER A 560 7.40 -25.25 -9.81
CA SER A 560 7.63 -26.67 -10.00
C SER A 560 6.79 -27.57 -9.09
N ILE A 561 5.95 -27.02 -8.21
CA ILE A 561 5.05 -27.79 -7.34
C ILE A 561 3.89 -28.34 -8.18
N PRO A 562 3.81 -29.67 -8.41
CA PRO A 562 2.76 -30.23 -9.26
C PRO A 562 1.42 -30.23 -8.53
N GLY A 563 0.41 -29.59 -9.12
CA GLY A 563 -0.97 -29.58 -8.60
C GLY A 563 -1.48 -28.19 -8.22
N VAL A 564 -0.60 -27.20 -8.06
CA VAL A 564 -0.97 -25.79 -7.87
C VAL A 564 -0.05 -24.88 -8.67
N LEU A 565 -0.56 -23.72 -9.09
CA LEU A 565 0.26 -22.64 -9.61
C LEU A 565 0.70 -21.76 -8.43
N ALA A 566 1.94 -21.93 -7.98
CA ALA A 566 2.50 -21.17 -6.86
C ALA A 566 3.68 -20.30 -7.32
N PHE A 567 3.65 -19.01 -7.00
CA PHE A 567 4.73 -18.08 -7.32
C PHE A 567 4.74 -16.88 -6.36
N VAL A 568 5.87 -16.18 -6.27
CA VAL A 568 6.03 -14.94 -5.49
C VAL A 568 6.37 -13.80 -6.43
N ILE A 569 5.79 -12.62 -6.18
CA ILE A 569 6.02 -11.38 -6.93
C ILE A 569 6.47 -10.26 -5.99
N ASN A 570 7.20 -9.30 -6.57
CA ASN A 570 7.52 -8.05 -5.89
C ASN A 570 6.27 -7.16 -5.84
N PRO A 571 5.96 -6.54 -4.69
CA PRO A 571 4.88 -5.55 -4.65
C PRO A 571 5.22 -4.33 -5.52
N PRO A 572 4.21 -3.65 -6.10
CA PRO A 572 4.44 -2.43 -6.86
C PRO A 572 4.97 -1.30 -5.97
N SER A 573 5.83 -0.44 -6.53
CA SER A 573 6.44 0.66 -5.77
C SER A 573 5.44 1.76 -5.41
N ILE A 574 4.43 2.05 -6.24
CA ILE A 574 3.42 3.07 -5.91
C ILE A 574 2.02 2.64 -6.33
N GLY A 575 1.07 2.68 -5.39
CA GLY A 575 -0.38 2.83 -5.64
C GLY A 575 -1.08 1.74 -6.45
N GLY A 576 -0.40 0.64 -6.79
CA GLY A 576 -0.99 -0.50 -7.49
C GLY A 576 -1.50 -1.57 -6.52
N SER A 577 -2.63 -2.20 -6.86
CA SER A 577 -3.05 -3.42 -6.19
C SER A 577 -2.08 -4.54 -6.56
N VAL A 578 -1.78 -5.44 -5.61
CA VAL A 578 -0.94 -6.61 -5.91
C VAL A 578 -1.65 -7.57 -6.90
N ASN A 579 -2.97 -7.45 -7.02
CA ASN A 579 -3.79 -8.23 -7.95
C ASN A 579 -4.03 -7.54 -9.31
N SER A 580 -3.66 -6.27 -9.49
CA SER A 580 -3.90 -5.58 -10.78
C SER A 580 -2.80 -5.91 -11.78
N SER A 581 -3.19 -6.30 -12.99
CA SER A 581 -2.24 -6.55 -14.08
C SER A 581 -1.95 -5.25 -14.84
N PRO A 582 -0.74 -5.07 -15.41
CA PRO A 582 -0.42 -3.86 -16.18
C PRO A 582 -1.32 -3.64 -17.39
N VAL A 583 -1.91 -4.71 -17.92
CA VAL A 583 -2.88 -4.70 -19.01
C VAL A 583 -4.05 -5.58 -18.59
N GLU A 584 -5.25 -5.00 -18.59
CA GLU A 584 -6.51 -5.68 -18.32
C GLU A 584 -7.44 -5.44 -19.51
N TYR A 585 -8.19 -6.47 -19.90
CA TYR A 585 -9.12 -6.41 -21.01
C TYR A 585 -10.44 -7.03 -20.60
N VAL A 586 -11.54 -6.31 -20.80
CA VAL A 586 -12.88 -6.77 -20.49
C VAL A 586 -13.53 -7.27 -21.78
N LEU A 587 -13.81 -8.57 -21.81
CA LEU A 587 -14.66 -9.15 -22.86
C LEU A 587 -16.11 -9.10 -22.39
N GLU A 588 -16.97 -8.55 -23.23
CA GLU A 588 -18.41 -8.53 -23.00
C GLU A 588 -19.09 -9.48 -24.00
N GLY A 589 -20.09 -10.21 -23.53
CA GLY A 589 -20.87 -11.13 -24.33
C GLY A 589 -22.26 -11.34 -23.75
N ASP A 590 -23.22 -11.68 -24.60
CA ASP A 590 -24.61 -11.89 -24.19
C ASP A 590 -24.81 -13.22 -23.43
N ASN A 591 -23.90 -14.19 -23.59
CA ASN A 591 -23.95 -15.49 -22.93
C ASN A 591 -22.54 -15.99 -22.55
N TYR A 592 -22.48 -16.89 -21.56
CA TYR A 592 -21.22 -17.41 -21.03
C TYR A 592 -20.47 -18.34 -21.98
N ASP A 593 -21.18 -19.13 -22.79
CA ASP A 593 -20.56 -20.09 -23.71
C ASP A 593 -19.79 -19.40 -24.84
N ASP A 594 -20.38 -18.35 -25.43
CA ASP A 594 -19.75 -17.55 -26.47
C ASP A 594 -18.64 -16.69 -25.90
N LEU A 595 -18.81 -16.18 -24.67
CA LEU A 595 -17.75 -15.49 -23.95
C LEU A 595 -16.55 -16.42 -23.71
N ASN A 596 -16.78 -17.67 -23.26
CA ASN A 596 -15.71 -18.64 -23.04
C ASN A 596 -14.96 -18.99 -24.33
N LYS A 597 -15.68 -19.22 -25.45
CA LYS A 597 -15.04 -19.45 -26.76
C LYS A 597 -14.21 -18.24 -27.21
N ALA A 598 -14.72 -17.03 -27.00
CA ALA A 598 -14.01 -15.80 -27.34
C ALA A 598 -12.74 -15.65 -26.48
N THR A 599 -12.84 -15.90 -25.18
CA THR A 599 -11.71 -15.89 -24.24
C THR A 599 -10.65 -16.93 -24.64
N GLU A 600 -11.04 -18.18 -24.92
CA GLU A 600 -10.11 -19.23 -25.36
C GLU A 600 -9.41 -18.86 -26.66
N THR A 601 -10.14 -18.30 -27.62
CA THR A 601 -9.58 -17.83 -28.90
C THR A 601 -8.58 -16.70 -28.67
N MET A 602 -8.95 -15.68 -27.88
CA MET A 602 -8.09 -14.56 -27.56
C MET A 602 -6.81 -15.01 -26.84
N MET A 603 -6.95 -15.86 -25.81
CA MET A 603 -5.82 -16.39 -25.05
C MET A 603 -4.92 -17.26 -25.91
N GLY A 604 -5.50 -18.08 -26.81
CA GLY A 604 -4.76 -18.90 -27.76
C GLY A 604 -3.96 -18.09 -28.77
N GLU A 605 -4.53 -17.02 -29.33
CA GLU A 605 -3.80 -16.10 -30.21
C GLU A 605 -2.76 -15.27 -29.44
N ALA A 606 -3.09 -14.83 -28.22
CA ALA A 606 -2.17 -14.08 -27.37
C ALA A 606 -0.94 -14.92 -26.98
N ALA A 607 -1.12 -16.23 -26.74
CA ALA A 607 -0.03 -17.13 -26.43
C ALA A 607 0.99 -17.26 -27.58
N LYS A 608 0.53 -17.17 -28.84
CA LYS A 608 1.40 -17.28 -30.03
C LYS A 608 2.34 -16.07 -30.19
N LEU A 609 2.00 -14.93 -29.60
CA LEU A 609 2.78 -13.70 -29.70
C LEU A 609 4.10 -13.76 -28.93
N GLY A 610 4.20 -14.62 -27.91
CA GLY A 610 5.46 -14.94 -27.21
C GLY A 610 6.04 -13.85 -26.30
N TYR A 611 5.41 -12.67 -26.23
CA TYR A 611 5.82 -11.57 -25.33
C TYR A 611 4.88 -11.35 -24.13
N PHE A 612 3.73 -12.03 -24.09
CA PHE A 612 2.87 -12.06 -22.91
C PHE A 612 3.29 -13.19 -21.97
N ILE A 613 3.41 -12.89 -20.68
CA ILE A 613 3.82 -13.82 -19.64
C ILE A 613 2.71 -13.84 -18.58
N ASN A 614 2.41 -15.02 -18.01
CA ASN A 614 1.42 -15.19 -16.94
C ASN A 614 0.02 -14.64 -17.29
N MET A 615 -0.42 -14.81 -18.55
CA MET A 615 -1.79 -14.47 -18.94
C MET A 615 -2.79 -15.27 -18.11
N ASN A 616 -3.84 -14.62 -17.64
CA ASN A 616 -4.89 -15.25 -16.85
C ASN A 616 -6.28 -14.77 -17.29
N THR A 617 -7.30 -15.57 -17.00
CA THR A 617 -8.72 -15.25 -17.19
C THR A 617 -9.42 -15.36 -15.84
N ASP A 618 -10.41 -14.51 -15.58
CA ASP A 618 -11.28 -14.58 -14.41
C ASP A 618 -12.56 -15.40 -14.66
N LEU A 619 -12.86 -15.71 -15.93
CA LEU A 619 -13.95 -16.61 -16.31
C LEU A 619 -13.49 -18.08 -16.21
N HIS A 620 -14.10 -18.81 -15.29
CA HIS A 620 -13.91 -20.25 -15.11
C HIS A 620 -15.25 -20.98 -15.13
N LEU A 621 -15.54 -21.71 -16.22
CA LEU A 621 -16.78 -22.50 -16.39
C LEU A 621 -16.57 -24.01 -16.19
N ASN A 622 -15.37 -24.42 -15.80
CA ASN A 622 -14.96 -25.82 -15.67
C ASN A 622 -15.18 -26.40 -14.27
N LYS A 623 -15.81 -25.65 -13.36
CA LYS A 623 -16.13 -26.13 -12.02
C LYS A 623 -17.23 -27.20 -12.12
N PRO A 624 -17.00 -28.43 -11.62
CA PRO A 624 -18.04 -29.46 -11.60
C PRO A 624 -19.25 -28.99 -10.77
N GLN A 625 -20.44 -29.09 -11.34
CA GLN A 625 -21.71 -28.75 -10.68
C GLN A 625 -22.68 -29.92 -10.73
N LEU A 626 -23.59 -29.99 -9.76
CA LEU A 626 -24.68 -30.96 -9.72
C LEU A 626 -26.00 -30.24 -9.98
N ASP A 627 -26.52 -30.41 -11.20
CA ASP A 627 -27.81 -29.84 -11.59
C ASP A 627 -28.96 -30.75 -11.16
N VAL A 628 -29.72 -30.32 -10.16
CA VAL A 628 -30.88 -31.07 -9.65
C VAL A 628 -32.15 -30.52 -10.30
N ASN A 629 -32.73 -31.29 -11.23
CA ASN A 629 -34.02 -30.95 -11.84
C ASN A 629 -35.16 -31.68 -11.12
N ILE A 630 -36.08 -30.92 -10.54
CA ILE A 630 -37.23 -31.47 -9.80
C ILE A 630 -38.35 -31.78 -10.79
N ASP A 631 -38.76 -33.05 -10.87
CA ASP A 631 -39.98 -33.46 -11.57
C ASP A 631 -41.20 -32.97 -10.79
N ARG A 632 -41.73 -31.81 -11.22
CA ARG A 632 -42.86 -31.14 -10.57
C ARG A 632 -44.14 -31.96 -10.63
N ALA A 633 -44.36 -32.73 -11.70
CA ALA A 633 -45.57 -33.55 -11.84
C ALA A 633 -45.54 -34.69 -10.83
N ARG A 634 -44.39 -35.35 -10.69
CA ARG A 634 -44.20 -36.41 -9.71
C ARG A 634 -44.23 -35.89 -8.27
N ALA A 635 -43.60 -34.73 -8.01
CA ALA A 635 -43.66 -34.08 -6.69
C ALA A 635 -45.11 -33.84 -6.26
N ALA A 636 -45.93 -33.21 -7.11
CA ALA A 636 -47.33 -32.92 -6.79
C ALA A 636 -48.19 -34.17 -6.54
N THR A 637 -47.87 -35.33 -7.15
CA THR A 637 -48.59 -36.58 -6.90
C THR A 637 -48.23 -37.25 -5.58
N LEU A 638 -47.08 -36.92 -4.99
CA LEU A 638 -46.59 -37.51 -3.75
C LEU A 638 -46.99 -36.70 -2.50
N GLY A 639 -47.68 -35.56 -2.69
CA GLY A 639 -48.02 -34.61 -1.64
C GLY A 639 -46.97 -33.54 -1.49
#